data_AF-A0A329MH96-F1
#
_entry.id   AF-A0A329MH96-F1
#
_cell.length_a   1.000
_cell.length_b   1.000
_cell.length_c   1.000
_cell.angle_alpha   90.00
_cell.angle_beta   90.00
_cell.angle_gamma   90.00
#
_symmetry.space_group_name_H-M   'P 1'
#
loop_
_entity.id
_entity.type
_entity.pdbx_description
1 polymer ?
#
loop_
_entity_poly.entity_id
_entity_poly.type
_entity_poly.pdbx_seq_one_letter_code
_entity_poly.pdbx_strand_id
1 'polypeptide(L)'
;MSMRRTKFLGSVLLVMCLLLTFPGMSFGSANNQGNDPGKSQGIIVSVHADNGTIQAKFNKQPPGGKPKSSDFTITRHVNGGAAEVVIPTSYDWGPPTKIATFAVQPLASGNSELEVVYSVSFKGAVPVAASAVAVPAEIPSPLVVVEDDEARAVVIVAAAEEQPEERAAANTLIEYVGKSTGVSLPIVTEAELAAQGSLYDSYARIYIGHGIPAANTDLYDSLDTLNGDGFIIRTSGQELYIIGPTSRGTKHGVYAFLERYVGVRWLLPGEDGEDVPEHSDIALPVIDIREEPANLLRVLSPLTGNPADMNQPEWRRKTYEWRDRNLLQGPNAPVSFHHNLSSLFPVEVYGASHPEFYPNSKPPAPGVKYGWQPCFTAQGTVDAAVYGILNYFSANPGASSYSLGVNDAGGYCEMDPSHPNYPNRMNSIGLTDMSDIYYNWVNQVVEQVTAVYPDKWFGLLAYQEVMDPPSFPLHPQVIPFITKDRLTWVDSEVRQAGHDQTGQWQEKAAQLGWYDYLYGAMFFVPRVYPHLMADNYQYAAEHGIAAHYAEIYNNAGEGPKAWLSAKLQWNPYADVDTLLNEWYERAVGAAAAPDLAAYFELWERFWTERVPASDWFQASKNNTYMPLDDAFYLSMVTEEDMAESRRLLESVMAKAVTDKQLARASAMMRSFEYYEASAFSYPKQSEPLADTEAALATLDETVSTTESRLQAGELRKQLIEQFKNDPMLAFPIMPFIDWSGWNKYDFWHLVDYMKANEPSGGTVTQRVYEYASSHPSPLIRNYAETLQATMLELQPLTVNASFEDGAQTAPPWMLWVASTGSIKRSQDIAHSGQASLVIDRLERGGPAQTVPISPGLAAAKLHYYTPAGIVTTATIQLSYNYQDAQGKNLATVKSELKPLANTAGSWASIEMLGDVPAYINNTEVKKLQVVGVVNGFQSGTGLYIDDFVIYQQGGARPGPQTFWKMADMIVNQEPGSAMVMDKVTAWAQTAENTPEREYARLLLAILNGAAPVNANASFESGMLTAPPWSLWVQSKGSIKRIEGISHTGQAALVAKGLDRGGPFQTFQAKAGPFAMRAYFRIPDGVATSGTIQVSVNLLDAAGIRIGNLLSETKPLSAASQGWSAIDYAGEIPAYIGATEVKFTTFVVVIHGTETETEVYVDDASFHQLAN
;
A
#
# COMPACT_ATOMS: atom_id res chain seq x y z
N MET A 1 -16.36 30.92 -23.04
CA MET A 1 -17.58 31.68 -23.40
C MET A 1 -18.16 32.25 -22.11
N SER A 2 -18.08 33.58 -21.97
CA SER A 2 -18.55 34.49 -20.90
C SER A 2 -18.64 33.96 -19.46
N MET A 3 -17.55 33.85 -18.68
CA MET A 3 -17.01 34.92 -17.81
C MET A 3 -18.05 35.72 -17.01
N ARG A 4 -17.97 35.66 -15.67
CA ARG A 4 -17.61 36.84 -14.86
C ARG A 4 -17.13 36.45 -13.46
N ARG A 5 -15.83 36.69 -13.26
CA ARG A 5 -15.14 36.73 -11.98
C ARG A 5 -15.61 37.93 -11.15
N THR A 6 -15.69 37.63 -9.87
CA THR A 6 -15.53 38.45 -8.67
C THR A 6 -14.43 39.52 -8.75
N LYS A 7 -14.72 40.67 -8.13
CA LYS A 7 -13.98 41.33 -7.03
C LYS A 7 -14.02 42.85 -7.19
N PHE A 8 -14.69 43.51 -6.25
CA PHE A 8 -14.40 44.87 -5.86
C PHE A 8 -14.00 44.82 -4.39
N LEU A 9 -12.77 45.18 -4.10
CA LEU A 9 -12.26 45.53 -2.78
C LEU A 9 -11.34 46.72 -2.97
N GLY A 10 -11.36 47.67 -2.04
CA GLY A 10 -10.19 48.49 -1.76
C GLY A 10 -10.29 49.96 -2.18
N SER A 11 -11.08 50.68 -1.40
CA SER A 11 -11.08 52.12 -1.15
C SER A 11 -9.70 52.80 -1.01
N VAL A 12 -9.65 54.04 -1.55
CA VAL A 12 -9.15 55.29 -0.93
C VAL A 12 -7.66 55.45 -0.59
N LEU A 13 -7.03 56.46 -1.21
CA LEU A 13 -6.07 57.46 -0.67
C LEU A 13 -5.78 58.44 -1.83
N LEU A 14 -5.53 59.75 -1.74
CA LEU A 14 -5.32 60.74 -0.69
C LEU A 14 -5.34 62.11 -1.41
N VAL A 15 -5.88 63.16 -0.78
CA VAL A 15 -5.81 64.56 -1.25
C VAL A 15 -4.69 65.28 -0.50
N MET A 16 -3.71 65.87 -1.21
CA MET A 16 -3.20 67.25 -1.05
C MET A 16 -1.78 67.44 -1.61
N CYS A 17 -1.63 68.33 -2.60
CA CYS A 17 -0.73 69.49 -2.62
C CYS A 17 -0.53 70.02 -4.05
N LEU A 18 -1.01 71.23 -4.36
CA LEU A 18 -0.18 72.41 -4.67
C LEU A 18 -0.99 73.53 -5.34
N LEU A 19 -0.77 74.73 -4.80
CA LEU A 19 -1.15 76.04 -5.32
C LEU A 19 -0.55 76.31 -6.72
N LEU A 20 -1.26 77.09 -7.56
CA LEU A 20 -0.79 78.38 -8.12
C LEU A 20 -1.77 78.95 -9.18
N THR A 21 -2.24 80.18 -8.90
CA THR A 21 -2.50 81.34 -9.79
C THR A 21 -3.61 81.37 -10.88
N PHE A 22 -4.53 82.32 -10.66
CA PHE A 22 -5.48 83.09 -11.53
C PHE A 22 -4.94 83.58 -12.90
N PRO A 23 -5.73 84.18 -13.85
CA PRO A 23 -7.04 84.91 -13.74
C PRO A 23 -8.08 84.56 -14.86
N GLY A 24 -9.32 85.07 -14.99
CA GLY A 24 -10.20 86.04 -14.31
C GLY A 24 -11.49 86.27 -15.15
N MET A 25 -12.58 86.74 -14.50
CA MET A 25 -13.76 87.54 -15.00
C MET A 25 -14.56 87.12 -16.27
N SER A 26 -15.87 87.37 -16.49
CA SER A 26 -17.10 87.59 -15.71
C SER A 26 -18.22 88.07 -16.69
N PHE A 27 -19.42 87.47 -16.57
CA PHE A 27 -20.81 87.92 -16.87
C PHE A 27 -21.37 88.27 -18.28
N GLY A 28 -22.54 87.65 -18.54
CA GLY A 28 -23.77 88.25 -19.10
C GLY A 28 -24.18 87.78 -20.50
N SER A 29 -25.44 87.63 -20.93
CA SER A 29 -26.80 87.68 -20.35
C SER A 29 -27.80 87.52 -21.51
N ALA A 30 -29.02 86.99 -21.28
CA ALA A 30 -30.32 87.38 -21.90
C ALA A 30 -31.33 86.21 -21.82
N ASN A 31 -32.32 86.29 -20.93
CA ASN A 31 -33.72 86.75 -21.13
C ASN A 31 -34.69 85.66 -21.64
N ASN A 32 -35.66 85.26 -20.82
CA ASN A 32 -37.03 85.79 -20.96
C ASN A 32 -37.92 85.50 -19.74
N GLN A 33 -38.96 86.34 -19.63
CA GLN A 33 -39.86 86.59 -18.50
C GLN A 33 -40.89 85.49 -18.17
N GLY A 34 -41.40 85.52 -16.93
CA GLY A 34 -42.67 84.91 -16.53
C GLY A 34 -42.97 85.00 -15.01
N ASN A 35 -43.78 86.01 -14.62
CA ASN A 35 -44.64 86.22 -13.41
C ASN A 35 -44.41 85.51 -12.05
N ASP A 36 -44.33 86.34 -10.98
CA ASP A 36 -45.03 86.36 -9.65
C ASP A 36 -45.33 85.04 -8.88
N PRO A 37 -45.42 84.97 -7.51
CA PRO A 37 -45.35 86.02 -6.48
C PRO A 37 -44.51 85.68 -5.22
N GLY A 38 -44.20 86.68 -4.40
CA GLY A 38 -43.95 86.46 -2.96
C GLY A 38 -42.66 87.06 -2.41
N LYS A 39 -42.83 88.04 -1.55
CA LYS A 39 -41.81 88.66 -0.70
C LYS A 39 -41.01 87.60 0.10
N SER A 40 -39.89 87.16 -0.46
CA SER A 40 -38.59 87.03 0.23
C SER A 40 -38.63 86.37 1.63
N GLN A 41 -39.00 85.09 1.74
CA GLN A 41 -39.13 84.37 3.04
C GLN A 41 -37.81 84.08 3.79
N GLY A 42 -36.65 84.40 3.23
CA GLY A 42 -35.37 83.91 3.72
C GLY A 42 -35.23 82.42 3.39
N ILE A 43 -34.13 82.04 2.74
CA ILE A 43 -33.84 80.64 2.40
C ILE A 43 -32.60 80.17 3.16
N ILE A 44 -32.60 78.90 3.56
CA ILE A 44 -31.41 78.24 4.09
C ILE A 44 -30.41 78.14 2.93
N VAL A 45 -29.18 78.61 3.14
CA VAL A 45 -28.10 78.58 2.15
C VAL A 45 -27.03 77.54 2.47
N SER A 46 -26.93 77.15 3.73
CA SER A 46 -26.03 76.08 4.17
C SER A 46 -26.52 75.50 5.48
N VAL A 47 -26.34 74.20 5.65
CA VAL A 47 -26.50 73.50 6.93
C VAL A 47 -25.14 72.95 7.32
N HIS A 48 -24.75 73.18 8.56
CA HIS A 48 -23.62 72.51 9.20
C HIS A 48 -24.18 71.63 10.32
N ALA A 49 -23.62 70.43 10.47
CA ALA A 49 -24.06 69.50 11.49
C ALA A 49 -22.83 68.85 12.14
N ASP A 50 -22.94 68.62 13.44
CA ASP A 50 -22.06 67.80 14.27
C ASP A 50 -22.93 66.79 15.04
N ASN A 51 -22.32 65.77 15.65
CA ASN A 51 -23.07 64.79 16.44
C ASN A 51 -23.69 65.45 17.69
N GLY A 52 -24.96 65.86 17.57
CA GLY A 52 -25.73 66.54 18.61
C GLY A 52 -26.09 68.01 18.33
N THR A 53 -25.54 68.64 17.29
CA THR A 53 -25.84 70.06 16.96
C THR A 53 -26.01 70.28 15.46
N ILE A 54 -27.03 71.05 15.06
CA ILE A 54 -27.30 71.40 13.67
C ILE A 54 -27.46 72.91 13.55
N GLN A 55 -26.79 73.53 12.57
CA GLN A 55 -26.83 74.96 12.30
C GLN A 55 -27.30 75.22 10.87
N ALA A 56 -28.47 75.81 10.70
CA ALA A 56 -29.02 76.22 9.40
C ALA A 56 -28.85 77.73 9.22
N LYS A 57 -28.01 78.14 8.25
CA LYS A 57 -27.73 79.54 7.94
C LYS A 57 -28.66 80.06 6.85
N PHE A 58 -29.25 81.22 7.06
CA PHE A 58 -30.10 81.90 6.09
C PHE A 58 -29.34 82.99 5.31
N ASN A 59 -29.73 83.22 4.06
CA ASN A 59 -29.19 84.35 3.27
C ASN A 59 -29.59 85.73 3.83
N LYS A 60 -30.79 85.83 4.41
CA LYS A 60 -31.35 87.04 5.02
C LYS A 60 -32.32 86.66 6.13
N GLN A 61 -32.57 87.61 7.03
CA GLN A 61 -33.52 87.40 8.10
C GLN A 61 -34.93 87.17 7.53
N PRO A 62 -35.62 86.09 7.94
CA PRO A 62 -37.00 85.85 7.52
C PRO A 62 -37.95 86.99 7.95
N PRO A 63 -38.93 87.35 7.10
CA PRO A 63 -39.93 88.36 7.44
C PRO A 63 -40.75 87.90 8.65
N GLY A 64 -40.75 88.69 9.73
CA GLY A 64 -41.41 88.36 11.00
C GLY A 64 -40.47 88.21 12.21
N GLY A 65 -39.16 88.37 12.05
CA GLY A 65 -38.22 88.39 13.20
C GLY A 65 -37.54 87.05 13.44
N LYS A 66 -37.59 86.53 14.68
CA LYS A 66 -37.05 85.20 15.06
C LYS A 66 -37.97 84.11 14.48
N PRO A 67 -37.48 83.19 13.63
CA PRO A 67 -38.27 82.05 13.16
C PRO A 67 -38.70 81.17 14.32
N LYS A 68 -39.83 80.46 14.19
CA LYS A 68 -40.28 79.49 15.21
C LYS A 68 -39.60 78.14 14.95
N SER A 69 -39.32 77.37 16.00
CA SER A 69 -38.80 76.00 15.85
C SER A 69 -39.71 75.14 14.96
N SER A 70 -41.03 75.31 15.08
CA SER A 70 -42.05 74.63 14.25
C SER A 70 -42.03 75.01 12.76
N ASP A 71 -41.30 76.06 12.38
CA ASP A 71 -41.13 76.42 10.98
C ASP A 71 -40.09 75.52 10.28
N PHE A 72 -39.38 74.66 11.01
CA PHE A 72 -38.33 73.79 10.48
C PHE A 72 -38.73 72.32 10.49
N THR A 73 -38.29 71.61 9.47
CA THR A 73 -38.29 70.15 9.44
C THR A 73 -36.85 69.68 9.30
N ILE A 74 -36.37 68.95 10.30
CA ILE A 74 -35.04 68.35 10.30
C ILE A 74 -35.21 66.88 10.01
N THR A 75 -34.52 66.36 9.00
CA THR A 75 -34.42 64.93 8.74
C THR A 75 -32.99 64.44 8.89
N ARG A 76 -32.83 63.17 9.24
CA ARG A 76 -31.55 62.49 9.37
C ARG A 76 -31.56 61.22 8.54
N HIS A 77 -30.46 60.99 7.82
CA HIS A 77 -30.12 59.71 7.21
C HIS A 77 -28.92 59.12 7.95
N VAL A 78 -28.95 57.83 8.24
CA VAL A 78 -27.82 57.07 8.81
C VAL A 78 -27.43 56.00 7.80
N ASN A 79 -26.15 55.96 7.38
CA ASN A 79 -25.59 55.01 6.41
C ASN A 79 -26.42 54.87 5.11
N GLY A 80 -26.95 55.99 4.58
CA GLY A 80 -27.78 56.00 3.37
C GLY A 80 -29.20 55.41 3.53
N GLY A 81 -29.62 55.10 4.76
CA GLY A 81 -30.95 54.59 5.07
C GLY A 81 -32.09 55.61 4.89
N ALA A 82 -33.31 55.19 5.25
CA ALA A 82 -34.51 56.02 5.14
C ALA A 82 -34.41 57.31 5.98
N ALA A 83 -35.00 58.40 5.48
CA ALA A 83 -35.02 59.68 6.18
C ALA A 83 -35.92 59.61 7.42
N GLU A 84 -35.39 59.92 8.59
CA GLU A 84 -36.16 60.04 9.83
C GLU A 84 -36.32 61.50 10.22
N VAL A 85 -37.52 61.92 10.64
CA VAL A 85 -37.75 63.27 11.16
C VAL A 85 -37.15 63.36 12.57
N VAL A 86 -36.25 64.31 12.78
CA VAL A 86 -35.58 64.55 14.06
C VAL A 86 -36.24 65.72 14.78
N ILE A 87 -36.69 65.48 16.01
CA ILE A 87 -37.23 66.53 16.88
C ILE A 87 -36.06 67.13 17.68
N PRO A 88 -35.75 68.42 17.52
CA PRO A 88 -34.67 69.05 18.26
C PRO A 88 -35.01 69.19 19.75
N THR A 89 -34.05 68.95 20.63
CA THR A 89 -34.17 69.09 22.09
C THR A 89 -34.12 70.54 22.53
N SER A 90 -33.49 71.40 21.73
CA SER A 90 -33.52 72.86 21.90
C SER A 90 -33.38 73.58 20.57
N TYR A 91 -33.83 74.84 20.53
CA TYR A 91 -33.71 75.71 19.37
C TYR A 91 -33.32 77.12 19.81
N ASP A 92 -32.28 77.66 19.18
CA ASP A 92 -31.92 79.07 19.28
C ASP A 92 -31.74 79.72 17.90
N TRP A 93 -31.99 81.03 17.85
CA TRP A 93 -31.84 81.84 16.65
C TRP A 93 -30.91 82.99 16.96
N GLY A 94 -29.83 83.13 16.18
CA GLY A 94 -28.94 84.28 16.23
C GLY A 94 -29.33 85.32 15.17
N PRO A 95 -30.02 86.44 15.51
CA PRO A 95 -30.40 87.45 14.51
C PRO A 95 -29.22 88.08 13.75
N PRO A 96 -28.07 88.42 14.37
CA PRO A 96 -26.93 88.99 13.66
C PRO A 96 -26.30 88.01 12.65
N THR A 97 -26.23 86.74 13.03
CA THR A 97 -25.60 85.67 12.24
C THR A 97 -26.55 85.03 11.24
N LYS A 98 -27.87 85.17 11.46
CA LYS A 98 -28.96 84.55 10.70
C LYS A 98 -28.87 83.02 10.69
N ILE A 99 -28.44 82.45 11.82
CA ILE A 99 -28.26 81.01 12.00
C ILE A 99 -29.31 80.51 12.99
N ALA A 100 -30.06 79.50 12.57
CA ALA A 100 -30.89 78.67 13.42
C ALA A 100 -30.04 77.51 13.94
N THR A 101 -29.85 77.43 15.26
CA THR A 101 -29.08 76.37 15.91
C THR A 101 -30.03 75.44 16.64
N PHE A 102 -29.91 74.15 16.39
CA PHE A 102 -30.72 73.10 16.98
C PHE A 102 -29.80 72.15 17.74
N ALA A 103 -30.16 71.83 18.98
CA ALA A 103 -29.59 70.65 19.63
C ALA A 103 -30.46 69.45 19.25
N VAL A 104 -29.82 68.33 18.89
CA VAL A 104 -30.48 67.05 18.62
C VAL A 104 -29.85 65.98 19.51
N GLN A 105 -30.55 64.88 19.76
CA GLN A 105 -29.95 63.77 20.50
C GLN A 105 -28.72 63.25 19.73
N PRO A 106 -27.52 63.22 20.36
CA PRO A 106 -26.36 62.60 19.76
C PRO A 106 -26.63 61.12 19.49
N LEU A 107 -26.08 60.59 18.40
CA LEU A 107 -26.04 59.16 18.15
C LEU A 107 -24.92 58.55 19.00
N ALA A 108 -25.23 57.45 19.69
CA ALA A 108 -24.23 56.64 20.38
C ALA A 108 -23.30 55.98 19.34
N SER A 109 -22.00 55.91 19.66
CA SER A 109 -21.06 55.06 18.95
C SER A 109 -21.49 53.60 19.10
N GLY A 110 -21.31 52.81 18.03
CA GLY A 110 -21.46 51.36 18.05
C GLY A 110 -20.20 50.69 17.52
N ASN A 111 -20.28 49.40 17.20
CA ASN A 111 -19.15 48.60 16.71
C ASN A 111 -18.70 48.94 15.27
N SER A 112 -19.35 49.92 14.62
CA SER A 112 -18.99 50.39 13.27
C SER A 112 -19.21 51.90 13.17
N GLU A 113 -18.43 52.55 12.31
CA GLU A 113 -18.56 53.98 12.04
C GLU A 113 -19.91 54.28 11.38
N LEU A 114 -20.63 55.30 11.85
CA LEU A 114 -21.89 55.74 11.26
C LEU A 114 -21.67 57.00 10.42
N GLU A 115 -22.11 56.99 9.17
CA GLU A 115 -22.22 58.17 8.33
C GLU A 115 -23.62 58.79 8.48
N VAL A 116 -23.68 60.03 8.96
CA VAL A 116 -24.94 60.70 9.30
C VAL A 116 -25.11 61.99 8.50
N VAL A 117 -26.19 62.11 7.72
CA VAL A 117 -26.51 63.33 6.96
C VAL A 117 -27.79 63.95 7.50
N TYR A 118 -27.68 65.17 8.03
CA TYR A 118 -28.83 65.96 8.42
C TYR A 118 -29.27 66.88 7.29
N SER A 119 -30.58 66.99 7.06
CA SER A 119 -31.17 67.95 6.14
C SER A 119 -32.17 68.83 6.86
N VAL A 120 -32.15 70.13 6.57
CA VAL A 120 -33.08 71.10 7.18
C VAL A 120 -33.90 71.76 6.10
N SER A 121 -35.22 71.70 6.24
CA SER A 121 -36.20 72.46 5.47
C SER A 121 -36.81 73.57 6.34
N PHE A 122 -37.15 74.69 5.72
CA PHE A 122 -37.88 75.80 6.34
C PHE A 122 -39.20 76.02 5.61
N LYS A 123 -40.33 75.96 6.31
CA LYS A 123 -41.70 76.15 5.80
C LYS A 123 -42.02 75.37 4.52
N GLY A 124 -41.54 74.13 4.43
CA GLY A 124 -41.79 73.24 3.29
C GLY A 124 -40.96 73.54 2.04
N ALA A 125 -39.94 74.41 2.14
CA ALA A 125 -38.95 74.60 1.07
C ALA A 125 -38.09 73.34 0.85
N VAL A 126 -37.38 73.28 -0.28
CA VAL A 126 -36.44 72.18 -0.57
C VAL A 126 -35.42 72.04 0.58
N PRO A 127 -35.26 70.84 1.18
CA PRO A 127 -34.29 70.62 2.25
C PRO A 127 -32.85 70.89 1.79
N VAL A 128 -32.05 71.49 2.67
CA VAL A 128 -30.61 71.67 2.46
C VAL A 128 -29.88 70.67 3.35
N ALA A 129 -29.07 69.80 2.74
CA ALA A 129 -28.26 68.82 3.45
C ALA A 129 -26.97 69.43 4.01
N ALA A 130 -26.55 68.97 5.18
CA ALA A 130 -25.19 69.17 5.68
C ALA A 130 -24.22 68.20 4.99
N SER A 131 -22.91 68.46 5.12
CA SER A 131 -21.90 67.42 4.89
C SER A 131 -22.13 66.25 5.86
N ALA A 132 -21.77 65.03 5.43
CA ALA A 132 -21.86 63.85 6.27
C ALA A 132 -21.01 64.00 7.55
N VAL A 133 -21.59 63.62 8.68
CA VAL A 133 -20.95 63.55 9.99
C VAL A 133 -20.60 62.09 10.26
N ALA A 134 -19.31 61.80 10.46
CA ALA A 134 -18.87 60.49 10.91
C ALA A 134 -19.00 60.39 12.44
N VAL A 135 -19.70 59.37 12.93
CA VAL A 135 -19.66 58.96 14.34
C VAL A 135 -18.70 57.77 14.41
N PRO A 136 -17.49 57.93 14.98
CA PRO A 136 -16.48 56.88 14.97
C PRO A 136 -16.95 55.66 15.77
N ALA A 137 -16.51 54.47 15.32
CA ALA A 137 -16.71 53.24 16.08
C ALA A 137 -15.96 53.31 17.42
N GLU A 138 -16.53 52.73 18.47
CA GLU A 138 -15.80 52.49 19.71
C GLU A 138 -14.87 51.30 19.47
N ILE A 139 -13.55 51.49 19.57
CA ILE A 139 -12.58 50.37 19.50
C ILE A 139 -12.58 49.72 20.89
N PRO A 140 -13.10 48.49 21.04
CA PRO A 140 -13.10 47.84 22.34
C PRO A 140 -11.65 47.58 22.78
N SER A 141 -11.38 47.73 24.08
CA SER A 141 -10.07 47.37 24.62
C SER A 141 -9.82 45.87 24.37
N PRO A 142 -8.62 45.46 23.92
CA PRO A 142 -8.31 44.06 23.73
C PRO A 142 -8.36 43.30 25.07
N LEU A 143 -8.83 42.06 25.05
CA LEU A 143 -8.83 41.20 26.23
C LEU A 143 -7.43 40.63 26.41
N VAL A 144 -6.75 41.03 27.48
CA VAL A 144 -5.36 40.65 27.75
C VAL A 144 -5.30 39.37 28.58
N VAL A 145 -4.59 38.36 28.08
CA VAL A 145 -4.43 37.04 28.71
C VAL A 145 -3.10 36.95 29.46
N VAL A 146 -2.02 37.39 28.81
CA VAL A 146 -0.67 37.52 29.37
C VAL A 146 -0.12 38.86 28.93
N GLU A 147 0.49 39.59 29.87
CA GLU A 147 1.19 40.86 29.60
C GLU A 147 2.32 41.04 30.60
N ASP A 148 3.48 41.50 30.12
CA ASP A 148 4.67 41.77 30.94
C ASP A 148 5.10 40.54 31.78
N ASP A 149 5.09 39.34 31.18
CA ASP A 149 5.39 38.05 31.84
C ASP A 149 4.47 37.72 33.04
N GLU A 150 3.31 38.36 33.15
CA GLU A 150 2.32 38.12 34.21
C GLU A 150 0.98 37.60 33.63
N ALA A 151 0.31 36.74 34.41
CA ALA A 151 -1.05 36.33 34.09
C ALA A 151 -2.00 37.53 34.25
N ARG A 152 -2.75 37.86 33.20
CA ARG A 152 -3.81 38.87 33.20
C ARG A 152 -5.21 38.26 33.05
N ALA A 153 -5.30 36.94 32.95
CA ALA A 153 -6.56 36.21 32.88
C ALA A 153 -6.61 35.03 33.85
N VAL A 154 -7.83 34.67 34.27
CA VAL A 154 -8.15 33.50 35.08
C VAL A 154 -9.08 32.56 34.32
N VAL A 155 -8.76 31.27 34.33
CA VAL A 155 -9.56 30.22 33.70
C VAL A 155 -10.64 29.74 34.67
N ILE A 156 -11.87 29.67 34.19
CA ILE A 156 -13.06 29.29 34.95
C ILE A 156 -13.69 28.05 34.31
N VAL A 157 -13.95 27.04 35.15
CA VAL A 157 -14.54 25.75 34.76
C VAL A 157 -15.58 25.28 35.78
N ALA A 158 -16.46 24.36 35.40
CA ALA A 158 -17.24 23.59 36.38
C ALA A 158 -16.34 22.76 37.31
N ALA A 159 -16.92 22.24 38.39
CA ALA A 159 -16.20 21.36 39.31
C ALA A 159 -15.68 20.13 38.56
N ALA A 160 -14.42 19.76 38.79
CA ALA A 160 -13.75 18.71 38.02
C ALA A 160 -14.42 17.33 38.13
N GLU A 161 -15.05 17.06 39.27
CA GLU A 161 -15.83 15.84 39.55
C GLU A 161 -17.10 15.75 38.67
N GLU A 162 -17.61 16.89 38.22
CA GLU A 162 -18.81 17.00 37.39
C GLU A 162 -18.47 16.94 35.88
N GLN A 163 -17.34 17.54 35.47
CA GLN A 163 -16.93 17.66 34.07
C GLN A 163 -15.42 17.41 33.87
N PRO A 164 -14.94 16.15 33.99
CA PRO A 164 -13.50 15.83 33.94
C PRO A 164 -12.86 16.10 32.57
N GLU A 165 -13.60 15.90 31.47
CA GLU A 165 -13.08 16.15 30.12
C GLU A 165 -12.87 17.65 29.84
N GLU A 166 -13.79 18.49 30.31
CA GLU A 166 -13.67 19.95 30.16
C GLU A 166 -12.55 20.51 31.02
N ARG A 167 -12.37 19.95 32.24
CA ARG A 167 -11.20 20.25 33.07
C ARG A 167 -9.89 19.88 32.36
N ALA A 168 -9.83 18.74 31.68
CA ALA A 168 -8.66 18.34 30.91
C ALA A 168 -8.41 19.29 29.72
N ALA A 169 -9.45 19.76 29.04
CA ALA A 169 -9.34 20.78 28.00
C ALA A 169 -8.79 22.10 28.55
N ALA A 170 -9.30 22.57 29.69
CA ALA A 170 -8.80 23.77 30.36
C ALA A 170 -7.32 23.65 30.77
N ASN A 171 -6.91 22.50 31.33
CA ASN A 171 -5.51 22.24 31.63
C ASN A 171 -4.63 22.28 30.36
N THR A 172 -5.16 21.82 29.22
CA THR A 172 -4.43 21.91 27.95
C THR A 172 -4.26 23.37 27.51
N LEU A 173 -5.29 24.21 27.66
CA LEU A 173 -5.15 25.65 27.38
C LEU A 173 -4.03 26.27 28.21
N ILE A 174 -4.01 25.99 29.52
CA ILE A 174 -2.99 26.51 30.44
C ILE A 174 -1.60 25.98 30.09
N GLU A 175 -1.49 24.69 29.75
CA GLU A 175 -0.23 24.07 29.33
C GLU A 175 0.36 24.80 28.11
N TYR A 176 -0.43 25.04 27.06
CA TYR A 176 0.10 25.63 25.83
C TYR A 176 0.32 27.14 25.94
N VAL A 177 -0.49 27.86 26.72
CA VAL A 177 -0.17 29.25 27.08
C VAL A 177 1.15 29.30 27.84
N GLY A 178 1.36 28.40 28.79
CA GLY A 178 2.62 28.27 29.52
C GLY A 178 3.81 27.89 28.66
N LYS A 179 3.65 26.95 27.71
CA LYS A 179 4.71 26.61 26.73
C LYS A 179 5.07 27.78 25.82
N SER A 180 4.11 28.63 25.50
CA SER A 180 4.30 29.77 24.59
C SER A 180 4.87 31.01 25.29
N THR A 181 4.48 31.25 26.54
CA THR A 181 4.79 32.51 27.26
C THR A 181 5.67 32.33 28.50
N GLY A 182 5.85 31.10 28.99
CA GLY A 182 6.43 30.84 30.31
C GLY A 182 5.48 31.12 31.49
N VAL A 183 4.28 31.64 31.24
CA VAL A 183 3.31 32.05 32.27
C VAL A 183 2.20 31.01 32.43
N SER A 184 1.96 30.59 33.67
CA SER A 184 0.84 29.69 34.01
C SER A 184 -0.38 30.49 34.44
N LEU A 185 -1.52 30.28 33.79
CA LEU A 185 -2.78 30.93 34.17
C LEU A 185 -3.42 30.22 35.39
N PRO A 186 -3.98 30.98 36.35
CA PRO A 186 -4.77 30.40 37.43
C PRO A 186 -6.05 29.75 36.90
N ILE A 187 -6.47 28.66 37.55
CA ILE A 187 -7.73 27.95 37.25
C ILE A 187 -8.58 27.80 38.51
N VAL A 188 -9.86 28.17 38.42
CA VAL A 188 -10.82 28.14 39.53
C VAL A 188 -12.21 27.72 39.04
N THR A 189 -13.07 27.32 39.97
CA THR A 189 -14.52 27.22 39.76
C THR A 189 -15.21 28.56 40.04
N GLU A 190 -16.47 28.75 39.61
CA GLU A 190 -17.24 29.95 39.97
C GLU A 190 -17.37 30.14 41.50
N ALA A 191 -17.56 29.04 42.23
CA ALA A 191 -17.64 29.07 43.69
C ALA A 191 -16.32 29.51 44.34
N GLU A 192 -15.18 29.01 43.84
CA GLU A 192 -13.85 29.41 44.31
C GLU A 192 -13.53 30.85 43.91
N LEU A 193 -13.92 31.30 42.72
CA LEU A 193 -13.79 32.67 42.28
C LEU A 193 -14.53 33.63 43.24
N ALA A 194 -15.77 33.30 43.61
CA ALA A 194 -16.54 34.08 44.58
C ALA A 194 -15.92 34.09 45.99
N ALA A 195 -15.22 33.02 46.37
CA ALA A 195 -14.55 32.90 47.68
C ALA A 195 -13.21 33.65 47.76
N GLN A 196 -12.56 33.94 46.62
CA GLN A 196 -11.22 34.55 46.58
C GLN A 196 -11.21 36.09 46.70
N GLY A 197 -12.36 36.72 46.93
CA GLY A 197 -12.47 38.17 47.14
C GLY A 197 -12.03 38.96 45.90
N SER A 198 -11.26 40.04 46.08
CA SER A 198 -10.85 40.93 44.99
C SER A 198 -9.59 40.49 44.22
N LEU A 199 -9.10 39.25 44.43
CA LEU A 199 -7.81 38.80 43.90
C LEU A 199 -7.77 38.82 42.35
N TYR A 200 -8.88 38.45 41.71
CA TYR A 200 -9.00 38.40 40.24
C TYR A 200 -9.93 39.47 39.67
N ASP A 201 -10.28 40.52 40.43
CA ASP A 201 -11.20 41.58 39.96
C ASP A 201 -10.67 42.33 38.73
N SER A 202 -9.35 42.38 38.57
CA SER A 202 -8.67 43.00 37.43
C SER A 202 -8.34 42.03 36.30
N TYR A 203 -8.56 40.72 36.49
CA TYR A 203 -8.22 39.70 35.52
C TYR A 203 -9.35 39.53 34.51
N ALA A 204 -9.01 39.30 33.25
CA ALA A 204 -9.96 38.78 32.28
C ALA A 204 -10.41 37.37 32.68
N ARG A 205 -11.64 37.01 32.35
CA ARG A 205 -12.23 35.72 32.71
C ARG A 205 -12.33 34.84 31.48
N ILE A 206 -11.78 33.63 31.54
CA ILE A 206 -11.85 32.66 30.44
C ILE A 206 -12.72 31.49 30.90
N TYR A 207 -13.96 31.46 30.44
CA TYR A 207 -14.90 30.37 30.70
C TYR A 207 -14.69 29.24 29.70
N ILE A 208 -14.49 28.02 30.20
CA ILE A 208 -14.32 26.81 29.38
C ILE A 208 -15.42 25.82 29.74
N GLY A 209 -16.21 25.45 28.73
CA GLY A 209 -17.26 24.44 28.85
C GLY A 209 -18.42 24.87 29.72
N HIS A 210 -18.96 23.91 30.47
CA HIS A 210 -20.03 24.15 31.43
C HIS A 210 -19.44 24.90 32.63
N GLY A 211 -20.09 25.99 33.04
CA GLY A 211 -19.52 26.96 33.99
C GLY A 211 -19.69 28.41 33.55
N ILE A 212 -20.33 28.65 32.38
CA ILE A 212 -20.76 29.98 31.98
C ILE A 212 -21.91 30.47 32.88
N PRO A 213 -21.99 31.79 33.18
CA PRO A 213 -23.07 32.34 33.97
C PRO A 213 -24.44 32.12 33.33
N ALA A 214 -25.43 31.68 34.12
CA ALA A 214 -26.80 31.42 33.66
C ALA A 214 -27.51 32.63 33.01
N ALA A 215 -26.98 33.84 33.20
CA ALA A 215 -27.48 35.07 32.60
C ALA A 215 -27.16 35.19 31.09
N ASN A 216 -26.20 34.42 30.56
CA ASN A 216 -25.80 34.45 29.15
C ASN A 216 -26.71 33.55 28.28
N THR A 217 -28.01 33.84 28.26
CA THR A 217 -29.01 33.00 27.57
C THR A 217 -28.77 32.89 26.06
N ASP A 218 -28.19 33.91 25.43
CA ASP A 218 -27.86 33.90 24.00
C ASP A 218 -26.79 32.85 23.62
N LEU A 219 -25.84 32.58 24.53
CA LEU A 219 -24.83 31.54 24.35
C LEU A 219 -25.46 30.15 24.44
N TYR A 220 -26.36 29.93 25.40
CA TYR A 220 -27.08 28.66 25.53
C TYR A 220 -27.97 28.39 24.30
N ASP A 221 -28.73 29.38 23.85
CA ASP A 221 -29.56 29.27 22.64
C ASP A 221 -28.71 28.95 21.40
N SER A 222 -27.50 29.51 21.33
CA SER A 222 -26.56 29.25 20.23
C SER A 222 -26.03 27.81 20.26
N LEU A 223 -25.77 27.25 21.45
CA LEU A 223 -25.31 25.87 21.64
C LEU A 223 -26.36 24.83 21.22
N ASP A 224 -27.65 25.08 21.46
CA ASP A 224 -28.75 24.16 21.13
C ASP A 224 -28.86 23.87 19.62
N THR A 225 -28.29 24.73 18.76
CA THR A 225 -28.33 24.60 17.30
C THR A 225 -27.02 24.11 16.69
N LEU A 226 -26.00 23.81 17.50
CA LEU A 226 -24.68 23.35 17.04
C LEU A 226 -24.60 21.83 16.97
N ASN A 227 -23.82 21.33 16.01
CA ASN A 227 -23.38 19.93 16.02
C ASN A 227 -22.63 19.62 17.34
N GLY A 228 -22.74 18.37 17.83
CA GLY A 228 -22.02 17.88 19.01
C GLY A 228 -20.51 18.15 19.04
N ASP A 229 -19.86 18.24 17.87
CA ASP A 229 -18.43 18.55 17.72
C ASP A 229 -18.11 20.04 17.53
N GLY A 230 -19.14 20.85 17.33
CA GLY A 230 -19.00 22.29 17.11
C GLY A 230 -18.68 23.06 18.39
N PHE A 231 -18.31 24.31 18.23
CA PHE A 231 -17.93 25.19 19.34
C PHE A 231 -18.16 26.66 19.03
N ILE A 232 -18.16 27.46 20.09
CA ILE A 232 -18.18 28.91 20.09
C ILE A 232 -16.93 29.42 20.81
N ILE A 233 -16.23 30.37 20.19
CA ILE A 233 -15.21 31.19 20.83
C ILE A 233 -15.70 32.63 20.75
N ARG A 234 -16.05 33.24 21.87
CA ARG A 234 -16.62 34.60 21.88
C ARG A 234 -16.05 35.44 23.00
N THR A 235 -15.69 36.68 22.72
CA THR A 235 -15.38 37.69 23.75
C THR A 235 -16.62 38.55 24.05
N SER A 236 -16.83 38.87 25.32
CA SER A 236 -17.82 39.87 25.77
C SER A 236 -17.18 40.72 26.86
N GLY A 237 -16.75 41.95 26.53
CA GLY A 237 -15.96 42.77 27.44
C GLY A 237 -14.64 42.08 27.84
N GLN A 238 -14.42 41.91 29.16
CA GLN A 238 -13.25 41.23 29.72
C GLN A 238 -13.46 39.72 29.91
N GLU A 239 -14.47 39.14 29.25
CA GLU A 239 -14.79 37.71 29.34
C GLU A 239 -14.58 37.04 27.98
N LEU A 240 -14.00 35.84 28.00
CA LEU A 240 -13.84 34.94 26.87
C LEU A 240 -14.61 33.65 27.17
N TYR A 241 -15.39 33.20 26.21
CA TYR A 241 -16.17 31.97 26.27
C TYR A 241 -15.63 30.99 25.23
N ILE A 242 -15.21 29.81 25.67
CA ILE A 242 -14.85 28.67 24.82
C ILE A 242 -15.74 27.50 25.19
N ILE A 243 -16.81 27.30 24.43
CA ILE A 243 -17.90 26.40 24.80
C ILE A 243 -18.35 25.55 23.60
N GLY A 244 -18.80 24.33 23.86
CA GLY A 244 -19.46 23.48 22.87
C GLY A 244 -20.66 22.76 23.50
N PRO A 245 -21.55 22.17 22.67
CA PRO A 245 -22.74 21.46 23.17
C PRO A 245 -22.38 20.13 23.84
N THR A 246 -21.15 19.65 23.66
CA THR A 246 -20.59 18.50 24.37
C THR A 246 -19.19 18.83 24.88
N SER A 247 -18.68 18.07 25.85
CA SER A 247 -17.30 18.21 26.33
C SER A 247 -16.26 18.04 25.21
N ARG A 248 -16.57 17.23 24.19
CA ARG A 248 -15.75 17.09 22.98
C ARG A 248 -15.76 18.36 22.13
N GLY A 249 -16.92 18.98 21.91
CA GLY A 249 -17.04 20.28 21.25
C GLY A 249 -16.25 21.38 21.99
N THR A 250 -16.39 21.44 23.32
CA THR A 250 -15.59 22.35 24.16
C THR A 250 -14.08 22.12 23.98
N LYS A 251 -13.64 20.86 24.00
CA LYS A 251 -12.24 20.47 23.77
C LYS A 251 -11.74 20.91 22.39
N HIS A 252 -12.55 20.73 21.34
CA HIS A 252 -12.26 21.25 20.00
C HIS A 252 -12.12 22.77 19.98
N GLY A 253 -13.00 23.49 20.69
CA GLY A 253 -12.92 24.95 20.82
C GLY A 253 -11.63 25.42 21.47
N VAL A 254 -11.15 24.71 22.50
CA VAL A 254 -9.84 25.00 23.13
C VAL A 254 -8.71 24.79 22.13
N TYR A 255 -8.71 23.69 21.37
CA TYR A 255 -7.70 23.44 20.35
C TYR A 255 -7.72 24.50 19.24
N ALA A 256 -8.89 24.84 18.72
CA ALA A 256 -9.04 25.89 17.72
C ALA A 256 -8.60 27.27 18.24
N PHE A 257 -8.87 27.59 19.52
CA PHE A 257 -8.36 28.80 20.16
C PHE A 257 -6.82 28.83 20.19
N LEU A 258 -6.19 27.73 20.63
CA LEU A 258 -4.74 27.60 20.65
C LEU A 258 -4.13 27.70 19.24
N GLU A 259 -4.76 27.12 18.23
CA GLU A 259 -4.29 27.24 16.85
C GLU A 259 -4.38 28.69 16.33
N ARG A 260 -5.48 29.40 16.62
CA ARG A 260 -5.75 30.72 16.03
C ARG A 260 -5.05 31.87 16.73
N TYR A 261 -5.05 31.86 18.06
CA TYR A 261 -4.65 33.03 18.86
C TYR A 261 -3.32 32.85 19.57
N VAL A 262 -2.96 31.60 19.90
CA VAL A 262 -1.59 31.29 20.37
C VAL A 262 -0.70 30.92 19.19
N GLY A 263 -1.26 30.30 18.13
CA GLY A 263 -0.51 29.92 16.94
C GLY A 263 0.07 28.50 16.99
N VAL A 264 -0.42 27.64 17.89
CA VAL A 264 0.07 26.26 18.05
C VAL A 264 -0.24 25.40 16.82
N ARG A 265 0.64 24.49 16.42
CA ARG A 265 0.37 23.45 15.42
C ARG A 265 0.80 22.08 15.91
N TRP A 266 -0.07 21.08 15.77
CA TRP A 266 0.24 19.68 16.06
C TRP A 266 0.48 18.93 14.74
N LEU A 267 1.71 19.04 14.22
CA LEU A 267 2.07 18.59 12.88
C LEU A 267 2.23 17.06 12.82
N LEU A 268 2.91 16.48 13.82
CA LEU A 268 3.18 15.05 13.97
C LEU A 268 2.92 14.61 15.42
N PRO A 269 2.81 13.30 15.70
CA PRO A 269 2.65 12.80 17.06
C PRO A 269 3.88 13.02 17.95
N GLY A 270 3.65 13.26 19.25
CA GLY A 270 4.71 13.43 20.25
C GLY A 270 5.16 14.89 20.46
N GLU A 271 6.07 15.11 21.42
CA GLU A 271 6.51 16.44 21.84
C GLU A 271 7.33 17.19 20.78
N ASP A 272 8.13 16.48 20.00
CA ASP A 272 8.85 17.08 18.87
C ASP A 272 7.92 17.36 17.68
N GLY A 273 6.71 16.80 17.70
CA GLY A 273 5.73 16.92 16.62
C GLY A 273 4.87 18.18 16.70
N GLU A 274 4.96 18.91 17.82
CA GLU A 274 4.26 20.18 18.03
C GLU A 274 5.15 21.39 17.72
N ASP A 275 4.55 22.42 17.17
CA ASP A 275 5.17 23.73 16.99
C ASP A 275 4.40 24.78 17.80
N VAL A 276 5.07 25.35 18.81
CA VAL A 276 4.50 26.33 19.74
C VAL A 276 5.32 27.61 19.62
N PRO A 277 4.75 28.71 19.10
CA PRO A 277 5.50 29.96 18.97
C PRO A 277 5.71 30.59 20.36
N GLU A 278 6.84 31.29 20.52
CA GLU A 278 7.14 32.06 21.72
C GLU A 278 6.47 33.44 21.65
N HIS A 279 5.74 33.81 22.70
CA HIS A 279 5.11 35.12 22.85
C HIS A 279 5.44 35.71 24.23
N SER A 280 5.73 37.01 24.30
CA SER A 280 5.79 37.72 25.59
C SER A 280 4.39 38.04 26.12
N ASP A 281 3.47 38.34 25.21
CA ASP A 281 2.14 38.83 25.53
C ASP A 281 1.11 38.12 24.65
N ILE A 282 -0.08 37.88 25.22
CA ILE A 282 -1.23 37.38 24.48
C ILE A 282 -2.39 38.34 24.72
N ALA A 283 -2.72 39.11 23.69
CA ALA A 283 -3.87 40.02 23.66
C ALA A 283 -4.85 39.59 22.57
N LEU A 284 -6.11 39.44 22.95
CA LEU A 284 -7.15 38.95 22.06
C LEU A 284 -7.95 40.13 21.47
N PRO A 285 -8.27 40.07 20.16
CA PRO A 285 -9.23 41.00 19.57
C PRO A 285 -10.65 40.70 20.08
N VAL A 286 -11.63 41.45 19.60
CA VAL A 286 -13.03 41.01 19.71
C VAL A 286 -13.21 39.76 18.85
N ILE A 287 -13.68 38.68 19.46
CA ILE A 287 -13.91 37.38 18.82
C ILE A 287 -15.39 37.06 18.85
N ASP A 288 -15.93 36.61 17.71
CA ASP A 288 -17.24 35.99 17.60
C ASP A 288 -17.18 34.86 16.56
N ILE A 289 -16.64 33.71 16.97
CA ILE A 289 -16.49 32.51 16.14
C ILE A 289 -17.52 31.49 16.58
N ARG A 290 -18.28 30.97 15.61
CA ARG A 290 -19.11 29.77 15.72
C ARG A 290 -18.68 28.83 14.61
N GLU A 291 -18.18 27.64 14.96
CA GLU A 291 -17.72 26.66 13.99
C GLU A 291 -18.28 25.27 14.26
N GLU A 292 -18.53 24.55 13.17
CA GLU A 292 -18.95 23.15 13.17
C GLU A 292 -18.32 22.43 11.97
N PRO A 293 -18.05 21.12 12.09
CA PRO A 293 -17.39 20.38 11.03
C PRO A 293 -18.31 20.20 9.82
N ALA A 294 -17.73 20.17 8.61
CA ALA A 294 -18.46 19.86 7.38
C ALA A 294 -19.06 18.44 7.37
N ASN A 295 -18.41 17.48 8.03
CA ASN A 295 -18.84 16.08 8.08
C ASN A 295 -19.10 15.63 9.53
N LEU A 296 -20.13 14.80 9.73
CA LEU A 296 -20.53 14.26 11.03
C LEU A 296 -19.48 13.32 11.64
N LEU A 297 -18.87 12.46 10.82
CA LEU A 297 -17.88 11.48 11.25
C LEU A 297 -16.55 11.72 10.54
N ARG A 298 -15.45 11.75 11.30
CA ARG A 298 -14.08 12.02 10.82
C ARG A 298 -13.08 11.12 11.55
N VAL A 299 -12.85 9.92 11.02
CA VAL A 299 -12.05 8.88 11.70
C VAL A 299 -10.90 8.43 10.80
N LEU A 300 -9.69 8.38 11.35
CA LEU A 300 -8.51 7.79 10.71
C LEU A 300 -8.07 6.55 11.48
N SER A 301 -8.05 5.38 10.85
CA SER A 301 -7.54 4.13 11.42
C SER A 301 -6.04 4.00 11.16
N PRO A 302 -5.23 3.57 12.15
CA PRO A 302 -5.63 2.93 13.41
C PRO A 302 -5.74 3.90 14.61
N LEU A 303 -5.97 5.20 14.37
CA LEU A 303 -6.03 6.22 15.41
C LEU A 303 -7.38 6.19 16.17
N THR A 304 -7.86 5.03 16.60
CA THR A 304 -9.20 4.88 17.21
C THR A 304 -9.18 4.59 18.71
N GLY A 305 -8.00 4.46 19.32
CA GLY A 305 -7.86 4.14 20.76
C GLY A 305 -8.02 5.34 21.71
N ASN A 306 -8.03 5.04 23.01
CA ASN A 306 -8.07 6.05 24.07
C ASN A 306 -6.64 6.47 24.47
N PRO A 307 -6.27 7.77 24.41
CA PRO A 307 -4.94 8.23 24.84
C PRO A 307 -4.63 7.95 26.32
N ALA A 308 -5.66 7.75 27.16
CA ALA A 308 -5.50 7.44 28.58
C ALA A 308 -5.33 5.92 28.88
N ASP A 309 -5.43 5.04 27.88
CA ASP A 309 -5.27 3.59 28.10
C ASP A 309 -3.80 3.19 28.26
N MET A 310 -3.35 3.08 29.51
CA MET A 310 -1.97 2.74 29.87
C MET A 310 -1.52 1.33 29.44
N ASN A 311 -2.43 0.48 28.93
CA ASN A 311 -2.05 -0.82 28.34
C ASN A 311 -1.52 -0.65 26.91
N GLN A 312 -1.78 0.48 26.27
CA GLN A 312 -1.22 0.82 24.95
C GLN A 312 0.21 1.36 25.10
N PRO A 313 1.13 1.00 24.18
CA PRO A 313 2.46 1.56 24.17
C PRO A 313 2.39 3.09 24.00
N GLU A 314 3.36 3.78 24.57
CA GLU A 314 3.38 5.25 24.63
C GLU A 314 3.26 5.89 23.24
N TRP A 315 3.99 5.38 22.26
CA TRP A 315 3.95 5.88 20.89
C TRP A 315 2.52 5.88 20.33
N ARG A 316 1.73 4.83 20.57
CA ARG A 316 0.31 4.79 20.15
C ARG A 316 -0.52 5.85 20.87
N ARG A 317 -0.34 5.99 22.19
CA ARG A 317 -1.07 7.01 22.96
C ARG A 317 -0.80 8.41 22.42
N LYS A 318 0.44 8.71 22.02
CA LYS A 318 0.80 9.99 21.35
C LYS A 318 0.11 10.19 20.01
N THR A 319 -0.12 9.13 19.22
CA THR A 319 -0.91 9.24 17.99
C THR A 319 -2.39 9.54 18.27
N TYR A 320 -2.96 9.02 19.36
CA TYR A 320 -4.34 9.33 19.77
C TYR A 320 -4.48 10.76 20.33
N GLU A 321 -3.48 11.25 21.06
CA GLU A 321 -3.40 12.65 21.49
C GLU A 321 -3.34 13.60 20.27
N TRP A 322 -2.50 13.26 19.27
CA TRP A 322 -2.38 14.03 18.02
C TRP A 322 -3.70 14.10 17.25
N ARG A 323 -4.43 12.98 17.16
CA ARG A 323 -5.77 12.93 16.54
C ARG A 323 -6.73 13.89 17.20
N ASP A 324 -6.85 13.83 18.53
CA ASP A 324 -7.79 14.67 19.28
C ASP A 324 -7.49 16.16 19.05
N ARG A 325 -6.20 16.52 19.08
CA ARG A 325 -5.70 17.88 18.84
C ARG A 325 -5.97 18.39 17.42
N ASN A 326 -6.14 17.49 16.46
CA ASN A 326 -6.50 17.79 15.08
C ASN A 326 -8.00 17.60 14.77
N LEU A 327 -8.87 17.65 15.80
CA LEU A 327 -10.34 17.67 15.67
C LEU A 327 -10.96 16.43 15.00
N LEU A 328 -10.23 15.31 15.04
CA LEU A 328 -10.66 14.00 14.57
C LEU A 328 -11.27 13.17 15.70
N GLN A 329 -12.06 12.17 15.35
CA GLN A 329 -12.77 11.31 16.29
C GLN A 329 -12.06 9.97 16.49
N GLY A 330 -12.14 9.45 17.73
CA GLY A 330 -11.60 8.13 18.11
C GLY A 330 -12.71 7.14 18.52
N PRO A 331 -12.65 6.55 19.73
CA PRO A 331 -13.55 5.46 20.12
C PRO A 331 -15.03 5.87 20.27
N ASN A 332 -15.31 7.18 20.36
CA ASN A 332 -16.65 7.73 20.55
C ASN A 332 -17.25 8.29 19.24
N ALA A 333 -16.90 7.71 18.10
CA ALA A 333 -17.45 8.10 16.80
C ALA A 333 -18.98 7.90 16.77
N PRO A 334 -19.76 8.81 16.15
CA PRO A 334 -21.22 8.84 16.28
C PRO A 334 -21.95 7.70 15.55
N VAL A 335 -21.29 7.02 14.61
CA VAL A 335 -21.87 5.97 13.77
C VAL A 335 -21.00 4.72 13.77
N SER A 336 -21.59 3.58 14.13
CA SER A 336 -21.01 2.24 13.97
C SER A 336 -21.35 1.68 12.59
N PHE A 337 -20.35 1.28 11.80
CA PHE A 337 -20.56 0.82 10.41
C PHE A 337 -19.69 -0.37 9.95
N HIS A 338 -18.68 -0.76 10.73
CA HIS A 338 -17.66 -1.74 10.33
C HIS A 338 -18.14 -3.21 10.40
N HIS A 339 -17.36 -4.17 9.91
CA HIS A 339 -17.67 -5.61 9.96
C HIS A 339 -18.21 -6.10 11.31
N ASN A 340 -19.47 -6.56 11.35
CA ASN A 340 -20.14 -6.88 12.61
C ASN A 340 -21.18 -8.03 12.54
N LEU A 341 -21.51 -8.57 11.36
CA LEU A 341 -22.56 -9.59 11.27
C LEU A 341 -22.27 -10.86 12.07
N SER A 342 -21.01 -11.27 12.22
CA SER A 342 -20.62 -12.40 13.07
C SER A 342 -21.01 -12.22 14.55
N SER A 343 -21.22 -10.99 15.03
CA SER A 343 -21.74 -10.72 16.37
C SER A 343 -23.27 -10.89 16.48
N LEU A 344 -24.02 -10.76 15.37
CA LEU A 344 -25.45 -11.08 15.30
C LEU A 344 -25.70 -12.57 15.07
N PHE A 345 -24.74 -13.25 14.45
CA PHE A 345 -24.79 -14.68 14.15
C PHE A 345 -23.62 -15.45 14.79
N PRO A 346 -23.46 -15.41 16.14
CA PRO A 346 -22.40 -16.17 16.79
C PRO A 346 -22.63 -17.66 16.62
N VAL A 347 -21.60 -18.36 16.13
CA VAL A 347 -21.59 -19.81 15.88
C VAL A 347 -21.97 -20.59 17.14
N GLU A 348 -21.54 -20.11 18.30
CA GLU A 348 -21.78 -20.72 19.60
C GLU A 348 -23.26 -20.72 19.99
N VAL A 349 -24.07 -19.82 19.42
CA VAL A 349 -25.50 -19.69 19.70
C VAL A 349 -26.33 -20.37 18.61
N TYR A 350 -26.05 -20.05 17.34
CA TYR A 350 -26.89 -20.48 16.22
C TYR A 350 -26.33 -21.67 15.45
N GLY A 351 -25.03 -21.98 15.53
CA GLY A 351 -24.40 -23.01 14.70
C GLY A 351 -25.03 -24.40 14.84
N ALA A 352 -25.45 -24.79 16.05
CA ALA A 352 -26.11 -26.08 16.27
C ALA A 352 -27.62 -26.07 16.00
N SER A 353 -28.29 -24.93 16.25
CA SER A 353 -29.75 -24.82 16.22
C SER A 353 -30.29 -24.34 14.87
N HIS A 354 -29.51 -23.54 14.16
CA HIS A 354 -29.84 -22.92 12.87
C HIS A 354 -28.61 -23.00 11.94
N PRO A 355 -28.12 -24.21 11.61
CA PRO A 355 -27.00 -24.36 10.69
C PRO A 355 -27.26 -23.69 9.33
N GLU A 356 -28.51 -23.56 8.91
CA GLU A 356 -28.95 -22.86 7.70
C GLU A 356 -28.65 -21.37 7.66
N PHE A 357 -28.30 -20.74 8.80
CA PHE A 357 -27.82 -19.35 8.80
C PHE A 357 -26.43 -19.21 8.20
N TYR A 358 -25.70 -20.31 8.01
CA TYR A 358 -24.31 -20.31 7.56
C TYR A 358 -24.17 -20.93 6.17
N PRO A 359 -23.09 -20.57 5.43
CA PRO A 359 -22.89 -21.07 4.09
C PRO A 359 -22.92 -22.60 4.00
N ASN A 360 -23.69 -23.12 3.04
CA ASN A 360 -23.89 -24.56 2.80
C ASN A 360 -24.43 -25.32 4.02
N SER A 361 -25.14 -24.64 4.92
CA SER A 361 -25.58 -25.18 6.21
C SER A 361 -24.43 -25.73 7.07
N LYS A 362 -23.23 -25.16 6.91
CA LYS A 362 -22.01 -25.56 7.62
C LYS A 362 -21.46 -24.35 8.37
N PRO A 363 -21.78 -24.22 9.67
CA PRO A 363 -21.19 -23.19 10.50
C PRO A 363 -19.66 -23.29 10.49
N PRO A 364 -18.95 -22.15 10.44
CA PRO A 364 -17.51 -22.14 10.62
C PRO A 364 -17.16 -22.54 12.07
N ALA A 365 -15.86 -22.69 12.35
CA ALA A 365 -15.43 -22.96 13.72
C ALA A 365 -15.81 -21.80 14.67
N PRO A 366 -16.10 -22.08 15.96
CA PRO A 366 -16.33 -21.05 16.98
C PRO A 366 -15.24 -19.97 16.97
N GLY A 367 -15.66 -18.71 17.08
CA GLY A 367 -14.78 -17.53 17.05
C GLY A 367 -14.28 -17.07 15.67
N VAL A 368 -14.58 -17.77 14.57
CA VAL A 368 -14.22 -17.32 13.20
C VAL A 368 -15.15 -16.19 12.74
N LYS A 369 -14.60 -15.01 12.45
CA LYS A 369 -15.38 -13.78 12.16
C LYS A 369 -15.32 -13.29 10.71
N TYR A 370 -14.55 -13.94 9.84
CA TYR A 370 -14.28 -13.51 8.46
C TYR A 370 -14.37 -14.69 7.49
N GLY A 371 -14.48 -14.40 6.18
CA GLY A 371 -14.52 -15.40 5.11
C GLY A 371 -15.84 -16.18 5.00
N TRP A 372 -16.90 -15.67 5.62
CA TRP A 372 -18.25 -16.21 5.52
C TRP A 372 -19.28 -15.11 5.78
N GLN A 373 -20.43 -15.21 5.15
CA GLN A 373 -21.58 -14.32 5.40
C GLN A 373 -22.78 -15.14 5.89
N PRO A 374 -23.65 -14.56 6.73
CA PRO A 374 -24.95 -15.17 7.00
C PRO A 374 -25.73 -15.37 5.70
N CYS A 375 -26.47 -16.48 5.58
CA CYS A 375 -27.41 -16.70 4.49
C CYS A 375 -28.62 -15.77 4.66
N PHE A 376 -28.58 -14.57 4.07
CA PHE A 376 -29.60 -13.53 4.22
C PHE A 376 -31.01 -13.96 3.80
N THR A 377 -31.11 -14.97 2.94
CA THR A 377 -32.39 -15.54 2.49
C THR A 377 -32.90 -16.70 3.35
N ALA A 378 -32.12 -17.16 4.34
CA ALA A 378 -32.55 -18.20 5.26
C ALA A 378 -33.62 -17.69 6.23
N GLN A 379 -34.66 -18.51 6.46
CA GLN A 379 -35.77 -18.17 7.34
C GLN A 379 -35.28 -17.98 8.79
N GLY A 380 -35.65 -16.87 9.42
CA GLY A 380 -35.31 -16.58 10.83
C GLY A 380 -34.07 -15.73 11.04
N THR A 381 -33.29 -15.45 9.98
CA THR A 381 -32.09 -14.57 10.11
C THR A 381 -32.46 -13.13 10.46
N VAL A 382 -33.56 -12.61 9.91
CA VAL A 382 -34.10 -11.29 10.29
C VAL A 382 -34.47 -11.27 11.78
N ASP A 383 -35.20 -12.28 12.26
CA ASP A 383 -35.63 -12.37 13.67
C ASP A 383 -34.43 -12.46 14.62
N ALA A 384 -33.41 -13.25 14.27
CA ALA A 384 -32.18 -13.37 15.04
C ALA A 384 -31.42 -12.05 15.14
N ALA A 385 -31.29 -11.32 14.03
CA ALA A 385 -30.64 -10.02 14.00
C ALA A 385 -31.43 -8.96 14.79
N VAL A 386 -32.74 -8.85 14.59
CA VAL A 386 -33.61 -7.95 15.35
C VAL A 386 -33.47 -8.23 16.85
N TYR A 387 -33.54 -9.49 17.27
CA TYR A 387 -33.35 -9.88 18.67
C TYR A 387 -31.99 -9.43 19.22
N GLY A 388 -30.90 -9.69 18.49
CA GLY A 388 -29.55 -9.28 18.88
C GLY A 388 -29.40 -7.77 19.05
N ILE A 389 -29.96 -7.00 18.11
CA ILE A 389 -29.87 -5.53 18.10
C ILE A 389 -30.73 -4.92 19.21
N LEU A 390 -31.96 -5.41 19.42
CA LEU A 390 -32.82 -4.93 20.50
C LEU A 390 -32.16 -5.19 21.87
N ASN A 391 -31.54 -6.35 22.06
CA ASN A 391 -30.78 -6.64 23.28
C ASN A 391 -29.56 -5.71 23.43
N TYR A 392 -28.86 -5.41 22.34
CA TYR A 392 -27.74 -4.47 22.37
C TYR A 392 -28.20 -3.08 22.83
N PHE A 393 -29.24 -2.50 22.24
CA PHE A 393 -29.72 -1.16 22.64
C PHE A 393 -30.35 -1.14 24.03
N SER A 394 -31.00 -2.23 24.44
CA SER A 394 -31.48 -2.38 25.82
C SER A 394 -30.34 -2.37 26.83
N ALA A 395 -29.22 -3.05 26.52
CA ALA A 395 -28.03 -3.07 27.36
C ALA A 395 -27.19 -1.78 27.25
N ASN A 396 -27.32 -1.04 26.16
CA ASN A 396 -26.53 0.16 25.84
C ASN A 396 -27.46 1.33 25.45
N PRO A 397 -28.27 1.86 26.38
CA PRO A 397 -29.28 2.88 26.05
C PRO A 397 -28.69 4.18 25.48
N GLY A 398 -27.43 4.49 25.82
CA GLY A 398 -26.68 5.64 25.29
C GLY A 398 -26.08 5.44 23.90
N ALA A 399 -26.12 4.23 23.33
CA ALA A 399 -25.64 4.01 21.97
C ALA A 399 -26.59 4.67 20.96
N SER A 400 -26.02 5.42 20.01
CA SER A 400 -26.74 6.10 18.93
C SER A 400 -26.94 5.22 17.69
N SER A 401 -26.13 4.18 17.53
CA SER A 401 -26.08 3.39 16.30
C SER A 401 -25.64 1.95 16.52
N TYR A 402 -25.88 1.12 15.49
CA TYR A 402 -25.40 -0.26 15.42
C TYR A 402 -24.86 -0.56 14.02
N SER A 403 -23.80 -1.37 13.92
CA SER A 403 -23.26 -1.74 12.62
C SER A 403 -23.96 -2.97 12.04
N LEU A 404 -24.37 -2.86 10.78
CA LEU A 404 -24.83 -3.97 9.95
C LEU A 404 -23.80 -4.36 8.88
N GLY A 405 -22.57 -3.84 8.95
CA GLY A 405 -21.50 -4.13 7.99
C GLY A 405 -21.24 -5.64 7.88
N VAL A 406 -21.21 -6.13 6.63
CA VAL A 406 -20.89 -7.52 6.27
C VAL A 406 -19.60 -7.99 6.96
N ASN A 407 -19.43 -9.29 7.18
CA ASN A 407 -18.15 -9.80 7.69
C ASN A 407 -17.02 -9.48 6.69
N ASP A 408 -15.77 -9.49 7.15
CA ASP A 408 -14.64 -9.27 6.23
C ASP A 408 -14.47 -10.45 5.28
N ALA A 409 -14.10 -10.16 4.03
CA ALA A 409 -14.15 -11.02 2.85
C ALA A 409 -15.55 -11.55 2.47
N GLY A 410 -15.67 -12.18 1.30
CA GLY A 410 -16.93 -12.73 0.77
C GLY A 410 -17.43 -14.00 1.49
N GLY A 411 -17.99 -14.94 0.71
CA GLY A 411 -18.49 -16.22 1.24
C GLY A 411 -20.00 -16.26 1.50
N TYR A 412 -20.78 -15.70 0.59
CA TYR A 412 -22.24 -15.74 0.59
C TYR A 412 -22.75 -17.09 0.06
N CYS A 413 -23.77 -17.66 0.70
CA CYS A 413 -24.33 -18.93 0.23
C CYS A 413 -25.21 -18.75 -1.01
N GLU A 414 -25.80 -17.57 -1.18
CA GLU A 414 -26.58 -17.22 -2.36
C GLU A 414 -25.73 -17.04 -3.61
N MET A 415 -24.40 -17.01 -3.51
CA MET A 415 -23.51 -16.98 -4.68
C MET A 415 -23.32 -18.34 -5.35
N ASP A 416 -23.74 -19.44 -4.72
CA ASP A 416 -23.74 -20.75 -5.36
C ASP A 416 -24.77 -20.76 -6.51
N PRO A 417 -24.38 -21.08 -7.76
CA PRO A 417 -25.31 -21.15 -8.89
C PRO A 417 -26.48 -22.12 -8.70
N SER A 418 -26.39 -23.07 -7.76
CA SER A 418 -27.46 -23.98 -7.38
C SER A 418 -28.42 -23.41 -6.32
N HIS A 419 -28.09 -22.26 -5.72
CA HIS A 419 -28.92 -21.61 -4.72
C HIS A 419 -30.20 -21.05 -5.38
N PRO A 420 -31.40 -21.22 -4.77
CA PRO A 420 -32.66 -20.77 -5.37
C PRO A 420 -32.74 -19.26 -5.59
N ASN A 421 -31.96 -18.48 -4.84
CA ASN A 421 -31.86 -17.02 -4.95
C ASN A 421 -30.54 -16.56 -5.59
N TYR A 422 -29.88 -17.41 -6.39
CA TYR A 422 -28.64 -17.02 -7.07
C TYR A 422 -28.87 -15.74 -7.91
N PRO A 423 -28.14 -14.64 -7.66
CA PRO A 423 -28.43 -13.35 -8.29
C PRO A 423 -28.12 -13.35 -9.79
N ASN A 424 -27.18 -14.19 -10.25
CA ASN A 424 -26.76 -14.31 -11.65
C ASN A 424 -26.45 -12.95 -12.33
N ARG A 425 -25.83 -12.03 -11.59
CA ARG A 425 -25.39 -10.71 -12.06
C ARG A 425 -24.05 -10.34 -11.42
N MET A 426 -23.28 -9.49 -12.09
CA MET A 426 -22.04 -8.93 -11.58
C MET A 426 -22.23 -7.46 -11.24
N ASN A 427 -21.52 -6.98 -10.22
CA ASN A 427 -21.51 -5.58 -9.80
C ASN A 427 -20.45 -4.77 -10.58
N SER A 428 -20.37 -3.47 -10.29
CA SER A 428 -19.49 -2.50 -10.93
C SER A 428 -17.99 -2.81 -10.82
N ILE A 429 -17.58 -3.63 -9.85
CA ILE A 429 -16.19 -4.06 -9.65
C ILE A 429 -15.93 -5.49 -10.13
N GLY A 430 -16.88 -6.10 -10.84
CA GLY A 430 -16.73 -7.42 -11.47
C GLY A 430 -16.90 -8.63 -10.55
N LEU A 431 -17.49 -8.45 -9.36
CA LEU A 431 -17.85 -9.54 -8.45
C LEU A 431 -19.34 -9.87 -8.55
N THR A 432 -19.76 -11.05 -8.08
CA THR A 432 -21.19 -11.41 -8.02
C THR A 432 -21.94 -10.37 -7.19
N ASP A 433 -23.00 -9.79 -7.75
CA ASP A 433 -23.75 -8.71 -7.11
C ASP A 433 -24.80 -9.25 -6.14
N MET A 434 -24.52 -9.05 -4.85
CA MET A 434 -25.34 -9.46 -3.71
C MET A 434 -26.24 -8.34 -3.16
N SER A 435 -26.24 -7.17 -3.79
CA SER A 435 -26.81 -5.93 -3.23
C SER A 435 -28.30 -6.04 -2.96
N ASP A 436 -29.11 -6.52 -3.92
CA ASP A 436 -30.56 -6.62 -3.73
C ASP A 436 -30.93 -7.61 -2.61
N ILE A 437 -30.13 -8.67 -2.42
CA ILE A 437 -30.37 -9.67 -1.37
C ILE A 437 -30.00 -9.10 0.00
N TYR A 438 -28.78 -8.60 0.14
CA TYR A 438 -28.26 -8.08 1.40
C TYR A 438 -29.05 -6.85 1.86
N TYR A 439 -29.28 -5.87 0.98
CA TYR A 439 -29.97 -4.64 1.37
C TYR A 439 -31.46 -4.83 1.64
N ASN A 440 -32.10 -5.83 1.02
CA ASN A 440 -33.48 -6.18 1.36
C ASN A 440 -33.55 -6.78 2.77
N TRP A 441 -32.56 -7.59 3.16
CA TRP A 441 -32.43 -8.09 4.53
C TRP A 441 -32.17 -6.93 5.52
N VAL A 442 -31.28 -5.98 5.17
CA VAL A 442 -31.02 -4.79 5.99
C VAL A 442 -32.31 -3.98 6.22
N ASN A 443 -33.08 -3.68 5.17
CA ASN A 443 -34.33 -2.93 5.31
C ASN A 443 -35.32 -3.63 6.26
N GLN A 444 -35.50 -4.95 6.13
CA GLN A 444 -36.40 -5.72 7.00
C GLN A 444 -35.96 -5.72 8.46
N VAL A 445 -34.65 -5.79 8.73
CA VAL A 445 -34.11 -5.71 10.09
C VAL A 445 -34.34 -4.31 10.66
N VAL A 446 -33.96 -3.27 9.90
CA VAL A 446 -34.03 -1.88 10.37
C VAL A 446 -35.46 -1.44 10.61
N GLU A 447 -36.40 -1.75 9.72
CA GLU A 447 -37.82 -1.42 9.89
C GLU A 447 -38.40 -1.95 11.21
N GLN A 448 -38.01 -3.16 11.61
CA GLN A 448 -38.48 -3.77 12.85
C GLN A 448 -37.79 -3.20 14.09
N VAL A 449 -36.50 -2.89 14.01
CA VAL A 449 -35.78 -2.27 15.14
C VAL A 449 -36.26 -0.84 15.37
N THR A 450 -36.48 -0.06 14.31
CA THR A 450 -36.90 1.35 14.42
C THR A 450 -38.35 1.51 14.87
N ALA A 451 -39.18 0.46 14.73
CA ALA A 451 -40.49 0.40 15.38
C ALA A 451 -40.40 0.41 16.92
N VAL A 452 -39.27 0.01 17.50
CA VAL A 452 -39.00 0.04 18.95
C VAL A 452 -38.08 1.20 19.33
N TYR A 453 -37.03 1.45 18.54
CA TYR A 453 -36.03 2.48 18.77
C TYR A 453 -35.93 3.44 17.55
N PRO A 454 -36.85 4.42 17.44
CA PRO A 454 -36.95 5.27 16.25
C PRO A 454 -35.81 6.29 16.11
N ASP A 455 -34.95 6.44 17.12
CA ASP A 455 -33.84 7.41 17.16
C ASP A 455 -32.49 6.83 16.71
N LYS A 456 -32.41 5.51 16.43
CA LYS A 456 -31.13 4.81 16.19
C LYS A 456 -30.75 4.75 14.71
N TRP A 457 -29.44 4.83 14.45
CA TRP A 457 -28.86 4.79 13.10
C TRP A 457 -28.13 3.47 12.83
N PHE A 458 -28.03 3.09 11.56
CA PHE A 458 -27.41 1.83 11.14
C PHE A 458 -26.36 2.08 10.06
N GLY A 459 -25.10 1.97 10.42
CA GLY A 459 -24.01 2.05 9.46
C GLY A 459 -23.72 0.68 8.83
N LEU A 460 -23.24 0.68 7.60
CA LEU A 460 -22.75 -0.52 6.92
C LEU A 460 -21.67 -0.18 5.88
N LEU A 461 -21.03 -1.21 5.33
CA LEU A 461 -20.05 -1.08 4.25
C LEU A 461 -20.70 -1.44 2.91
N ALA A 462 -20.58 -0.56 1.91
CA ALA A 462 -20.71 -0.94 0.52
C ALA A 462 -19.33 -1.45 0.08
N TYR A 463 -19.16 -2.78 0.12
CA TYR A 463 -17.86 -3.47 0.06
C TYR A 463 -17.98 -4.79 -0.70
N GLN A 464 -17.02 -5.06 -1.59
CA GLN A 464 -16.95 -6.27 -2.41
C GLN A 464 -18.28 -6.62 -3.11
N GLU A 465 -18.89 -7.77 -2.83
CA GLU A 465 -20.10 -8.25 -3.51
C GLU A 465 -21.33 -7.36 -3.28
N VAL A 466 -21.33 -6.50 -2.25
CA VAL A 466 -22.38 -5.51 -1.95
C VAL A 466 -21.92 -4.07 -2.22
N MET A 467 -21.03 -3.88 -3.20
CA MET A 467 -20.50 -2.56 -3.56
C MET A 467 -21.55 -1.62 -4.18
N ASP A 468 -22.49 -2.17 -4.95
CA ASP A 468 -23.46 -1.39 -5.70
C ASP A 468 -24.74 -1.09 -4.90
N PRO A 469 -25.44 0.01 -5.20
CA PRO A 469 -26.73 0.27 -4.57
C PRO A 469 -27.79 -0.75 -5.01
N PRO A 470 -28.76 -1.07 -4.14
CA PRO A 470 -29.86 -1.96 -4.50
C PRO A 470 -30.83 -1.31 -5.51
N SER A 471 -31.64 -2.13 -6.16
CA SER A 471 -32.69 -1.67 -7.10
C SER A 471 -33.82 -0.85 -6.44
N PHE A 472 -33.91 -0.85 -5.11
CA PHE A 472 -34.93 -0.19 -4.29
C PHE A 472 -34.32 0.79 -3.27
N PRO A 473 -35.08 1.75 -2.71
CA PRO A 473 -34.58 2.65 -1.68
C PRO A 473 -34.22 1.92 -0.37
N LEU A 474 -33.15 2.35 0.29
CA LEU A 474 -32.81 1.95 1.65
C LEU A 474 -33.69 2.66 2.68
N HIS A 475 -33.82 2.05 3.86
CA HIS A 475 -34.44 2.70 5.00
C HIS A 475 -33.69 4.01 5.34
N PRO A 476 -34.37 5.15 5.61
CA PRO A 476 -33.73 6.45 5.79
C PRO A 476 -32.70 6.56 6.92
N GLN A 477 -32.69 5.62 7.87
CA GLN A 477 -31.74 5.53 8.99
C GLN A 477 -30.51 4.64 8.70
N VAL A 478 -30.34 4.19 7.45
CA VAL A 478 -29.18 3.41 7.01
C VAL A 478 -28.17 4.33 6.32
N ILE A 479 -26.90 4.22 6.73
CA ILE A 479 -25.78 4.98 6.18
C ILE A 479 -24.77 4.00 5.56
N PRO A 480 -24.80 3.79 4.23
CA PRO A 480 -23.78 3.01 3.54
C PRO A 480 -22.47 3.79 3.42
N PHE A 481 -21.35 3.13 3.73
CA PHE A 481 -20.00 3.65 3.54
C PHE A 481 -19.39 3.09 2.25
N ILE A 482 -19.19 3.95 1.25
CA ILE A 482 -18.65 3.59 -0.06
C ILE A 482 -17.13 3.40 0.05
N THR A 483 -16.69 2.15 -0.10
CA THR A 483 -15.28 1.75 -0.01
C THR A 483 -14.53 1.99 -1.31
N LYS A 484 -13.46 2.82 -1.29
CA LYS A 484 -12.61 3.04 -2.46
C LYS A 484 -11.24 3.61 -2.08
N ASP A 485 -10.19 3.16 -2.75
CA ASP A 485 -8.91 3.87 -2.79
C ASP A 485 -8.96 5.00 -3.82
N ARG A 486 -9.24 6.21 -3.35
CA ARG A 486 -9.48 7.38 -4.21
C ARG A 486 -8.20 8.01 -4.78
N LEU A 487 -7.00 7.45 -4.54
CA LEU A 487 -5.83 7.76 -5.39
C LEU A 487 -6.14 7.44 -6.87
N THR A 488 -6.92 6.37 -7.09
CA THR A 488 -7.26 5.92 -8.45
C THR A 488 -8.08 6.93 -9.25
N TRP A 489 -8.67 7.95 -8.60
CA TRP A 489 -9.43 9.02 -9.28
C TRP A 489 -8.54 10.01 -10.04
N VAL A 490 -7.22 9.84 -9.97
CA VAL A 490 -6.31 10.48 -10.94
C VAL A 490 -6.59 10.03 -12.37
N ASP A 491 -7.09 8.80 -12.56
CA ASP A 491 -7.64 8.33 -13.82
C ASP A 491 -9.06 8.89 -13.99
N SER A 492 -9.30 9.61 -15.09
CA SER A 492 -10.59 10.28 -15.32
C SER A 492 -11.75 9.32 -15.52
N GLU A 493 -11.53 8.12 -16.07
CA GLU A 493 -12.59 7.13 -16.28
C GLU A 493 -13.01 6.54 -14.93
N VAL A 494 -12.03 6.18 -14.08
CA VAL A 494 -12.30 5.65 -12.74
C VAL A 494 -13.00 6.71 -11.86
N ARG A 495 -12.56 7.96 -11.94
CA ARG A 495 -13.21 9.08 -11.24
C ARG A 495 -14.65 9.27 -11.68
N GLN A 496 -14.90 9.28 -13.00
CA GLN A 496 -16.27 9.42 -13.51
C GLN A 496 -17.16 8.26 -13.05
N ALA A 497 -16.66 7.02 -13.12
CA ALA A 497 -17.40 5.86 -12.62
C ALA A 497 -17.70 5.95 -11.12
N GLY A 498 -16.75 6.43 -10.30
CA GLY A 498 -16.96 6.67 -8.88
C GLY A 498 -17.97 7.79 -8.59
N HIS A 499 -17.97 8.86 -9.39
CA HIS A 499 -18.96 9.93 -9.31
C HIS A 499 -20.36 9.41 -9.67
N ASP A 500 -20.47 8.64 -10.75
CA ASP A 500 -21.73 8.05 -11.19
C ASP A 500 -22.29 7.09 -10.13
N GLN A 501 -21.43 6.26 -9.52
CA GLN A 501 -21.82 5.38 -8.43
C GLN A 501 -22.27 6.16 -7.18
N THR A 502 -21.60 7.26 -6.84
CA THR A 502 -22.03 8.16 -5.75
C THR A 502 -23.42 8.71 -6.03
N GLY A 503 -23.69 9.17 -7.25
CA GLY A 503 -25.02 9.63 -7.66
C GLY A 503 -26.09 8.55 -7.54
N GLN A 504 -25.80 7.32 -8.00
CA GLN A 504 -26.71 6.19 -7.84
C GLN A 504 -27.01 5.87 -6.37
N TRP A 505 -26.00 5.96 -5.49
CA TRP A 505 -26.17 5.80 -4.06
C TRP A 505 -27.06 6.89 -3.44
N GLN A 506 -26.93 8.15 -3.88
CA GLN A 506 -27.78 9.26 -3.42
C GLN A 506 -29.26 9.07 -3.78
N GLU A 507 -29.57 8.34 -4.87
CA GLU A 507 -30.95 7.99 -5.21
C GLU A 507 -31.56 6.96 -4.25
N LYS A 508 -30.74 6.15 -3.58
CA LYS A 508 -31.19 5.03 -2.74
C LYS A 508 -31.05 5.27 -1.24
N ALA A 509 -30.12 6.10 -0.80
CA ALA A 509 -29.85 6.34 0.62
C ALA A 509 -29.98 7.81 1.00
N ALA A 510 -30.49 8.09 2.20
CA ALA A 510 -30.70 9.45 2.69
C ALA A 510 -29.40 10.14 3.13
N GLN A 511 -28.39 9.36 3.54
CA GLN A 511 -27.06 9.83 3.92
C GLN A 511 -26.03 8.81 3.44
N LEU A 512 -24.84 9.29 3.10
CA LEU A 512 -23.73 8.46 2.64
C LEU A 512 -22.49 8.70 3.51
N GLY A 513 -21.70 7.65 3.70
CA GLY A 513 -20.34 7.74 4.20
C GLY A 513 -19.34 7.33 3.12
N TRP A 514 -18.09 7.75 3.27
CA TRP A 514 -16.96 7.27 2.51
C TRP A 514 -16.00 6.51 3.42
N TYR A 515 -15.48 5.41 2.89
CA TYR A 515 -14.37 4.65 3.45
C TYR A 515 -13.21 4.74 2.45
N ASP A 516 -12.12 5.37 2.86
CA ASP A 516 -10.92 5.57 2.05
C ASP A 516 -9.75 4.68 2.46
N TYR A 517 -9.02 4.16 1.49
CA TYR A 517 -7.77 3.41 1.71
C TYR A 517 -6.54 4.33 1.51
N LEU A 518 -6.30 5.20 2.47
CA LEU A 518 -5.19 6.17 2.52
C LEU A 518 -3.83 5.55 2.97
N TYR A 519 -3.66 4.24 2.84
CA TYR A 519 -2.53 3.46 3.37
C TYR A 519 -1.16 4.11 3.14
N GLY A 520 -0.32 4.05 4.18
CA GLY A 520 1.05 4.53 4.21
C GLY A 520 2.10 3.45 4.41
N ALA A 521 2.16 2.87 5.62
CA ALA A 521 3.19 1.93 6.06
C ALA A 521 3.32 0.64 5.22
N MET A 522 2.36 0.35 4.33
CA MET A 522 2.42 -0.77 3.38
C MET A 522 3.07 -0.39 2.04
N PHE A 523 3.39 0.89 1.84
CA PHE A 523 4.07 1.43 0.68
C PHE A 523 5.51 1.83 1.03
N PHE A 524 6.41 1.63 0.08
CA PHE A 524 7.86 1.70 0.27
C PHE A 524 8.49 3.00 -0.26
N VAL A 525 7.65 3.97 -0.61
CA VAL A 525 7.97 5.39 -0.86
C VAL A 525 6.81 6.24 -0.33
N PRO A 526 6.99 7.55 -0.04
CA PRO A 526 5.91 8.39 0.50
C PRO A 526 4.68 8.36 -0.39
N ARG A 527 3.53 7.89 0.12
CA ARG A 527 2.27 7.82 -0.65
C ARG A 527 1.41 9.06 -0.39
N VAL A 528 1.74 10.14 -1.10
CA VAL A 528 1.13 11.48 -0.95
C VAL A 528 0.50 11.98 -2.25
N TYR A 529 -0.65 12.66 -2.14
CA TYR A 529 -1.40 13.25 -3.26
C TYR A 529 -2.34 14.37 -2.76
N PRO A 530 -1.79 15.39 -2.06
CA PRO A 530 -2.59 16.40 -1.35
C PRO A 530 -3.59 17.15 -2.24
N HIS A 531 -3.28 17.44 -3.50
CA HIS A 531 -4.18 18.18 -4.39
C HIS A 531 -5.40 17.33 -4.80
N LEU A 532 -5.17 16.07 -5.18
CA LEU A 532 -6.27 15.14 -5.45
C LEU A 532 -7.11 14.87 -4.20
N MET A 533 -6.49 14.82 -3.02
CA MET A 533 -7.20 14.70 -1.74
C MET A 533 -8.15 15.90 -1.51
N ALA A 534 -7.69 17.12 -1.78
CA ALA A 534 -8.52 18.32 -1.70
C ALA A 534 -9.70 18.27 -2.66
N ASP A 535 -9.47 17.91 -3.93
CA ASP A 535 -10.53 17.72 -4.92
C ASP A 535 -11.57 16.68 -4.46
N ASN A 536 -11.11 15.57 -3.89
CA ASN A 536 -11.97 14.49 -3.40
C ASN A 536 -12.85 14.95 -2.23
N TYR A 537 -12.30 15.67 -1.24
CA TYR A 537 -13.09 16.17 -0.11
C TYR A 537 -14.05 17.30 -0.51
N GLN A 538 -13.65 18.16 -1.45
CA GLN A 538 -14.57 19.15 -2.00
C GLN A 538 -15.74 18.48 -2.74
N TYR A 539 -15.45 17.48 -3.59
CA TYR A 539 -16.51 16.70 -4.25
C TYR A 539 -17.43 16.03 -3.22
N ALA A 540 -16.87 15.44 -2.17
CA ALA A 540 -17.64 14.80 -1.10
C ALA A 540 -18.61 15.80 -0.42
N ALA A 541 -18.15 17.01 -0.13
CA ALA A 541 -18.96 18.07 0.45
C ALA A 541 -20.08 18.53 -0.49
N GLU A 542 -19.76 18.72 -1.78
CA GLU A 542 -20.74 19.10 -2.82
C GLU A 542 -21.83 18.04 -3.03
N HIS A 543 -21.53 16.77 -2.71
CA HIS A 543 -22.43 15.63 -2.84
C HIS A 543 -22.96 15.13 -1.48
N GLY A 544 -22.86 15.93 -0.43
CA GLY A 544 -23.51 15.65 0.85
C GLY A 544 -23.04 14.36 1.54
N ILE A 545 -21.78 13.96 1.34
CA ILE A 545 -21.19 12.85 2.08
C ILE A 545 -21.08 13.25 3.55
N ALA A 546 -21.80 12.56 4.42
CA ALA A 546 -21.95 12.92 5.82
C ALA A 546 -20.81 12.39 6.71
N ALA A 547 -20.10 11.34 6.28
CA ALA A 547 -19.12 10.63 7.11
C ALA A 547 -17.86 10.24 6.32
N HIS A 548 -16.69 10.41 6.94
CA HIS A 548 -15.40 9.97 6.41
C HIS A 548 -14.68 9.07 7.41
N TYR A 549 -14.42 7.85 6.96
CA TYR A 549 -13.47 6.95 7.59
C TYR A 549 -12.32 6.69 6.62
N ALA A 550 -11.09 6.61 7.12
CA ALA A 550 -9.98 6.17 6.29
C ALA A 550 -8.98 5.28 7.01
N GLU A 551 -8.50 4.26 6.31
CA GLU A 551 -7.34 3.46 6.70
C GLU A 551 -6.07 4.16 6.24
N ILE A 552 -5.35 4.81 7.16
CA ILE A 552 -4.18 5.63 6.81
C ILE A 552 -2.87 4.94 7.14
N TYR A 553 -2.74 4.29 8.31
CA TYR A 553 -1.54 3.57 8.75
C TYR A 553 -0.21 4.29 8.41
N ASN A 554 -0.12 5.60 8.64
CA ASN A 554 1.04 6.42 8.25
C ASN A 554 2.13 6.48 9.32
N ASN A 555 3.29 7.00 8.90
CA ASN A 555 4.36 7.51 9.76
C ASN A 555 4.81 8.89 9.24
N ALA A 556 5.88 9.46 9.80
CA ALA A 556 6.40 10.78 9.42
C ALA A 556 6.89 10.87 7.96
N GLY A 557 7.16 9.74 7.30
CA GLY A 557 7.57 9.71 5.90
C GLY A 557 6.52 10.25 4.93
N GLU A 558 5.26 10.31 5.34
CA GLU A 558 4.15 10.85 4.54
C GLU A 558 3.77 12.30 4.89
N GLY A 559 4.58 12.92 5.75
CA GLY A 559 4.55 14.33 6.11
C GLY A 559 3.14 14.89 6.35
N PRO A 560 2.67 15.85 5.54
CA PRO A 560 1.43 16.57 5.81
C PRO A 560 0.17 15.73 5.62
N LYS A 561 0.24 14.52 5.03
CA LYS A 561 -0.97 13.78 4.59
C LYS A 561 -2.05 13.65 5.66
N ALA A 562 -1.69 13.19 6.86
CA ALA A 562 -2.65 12.98 7.94
C ALA A 562 -3.19 14.32 8.48
N TRP A 563 -2.31 15.31 8.65
CA TRP A 563 -2.68 16.64 9.12
C TRP A 563 -3.61 17.35 8.13
N LEU A 564 -3.27 17.32 6.84
CA LEU A 564 -4.07 17.89 5.77
C LEU A 564 -5.44 17.22 5.67
N SER A 565 -5.50 15.88 5.74
CA SER A 565 -6.77 15.15 5.77
C SER A 565 -7.66 15.61 6.93
N ALA A 566 -7.08 15.83 8.12
CA ALA A 566 -7.82 16.34 9.27
C ALA A 566 -8.39 17.75 9.03
N LYS A 567 -7.59 18.66 8.45
CA LYS A 567 -8.03 20.03 8.13
C LYS A 567 -9.11 20.07 7.06
N LEU A 568 -8.97 19.28 5.99
CA LEU A 568 -9.94 19.23 4.89
C LEU A 568 -11.26 18.54 5.28
N GLN A 569 -11.23 17.54 6.16
CA GLN A 569 -12.46 16.96 6.70
C GLN A 569 -13.22 17.92 7.65
N TRP A 570 -12.53 18.91 8.24
CA TRP A 570 -13.20 19.99 8.98
C TRP A 570 -13.74 21.06 8.03
N ASN A 571 -12.90 21.55 7.11
CA ASN A 571 -13.24 22.53 6.09
C ASN A 571 -12.73 22.08 4.69
N PRO A 572 -13.59 21.51 3.84
CA PRO A 572 -13.22 20.97 2.54
C PRO A 572 -12.89 22.06 1.49
N TYR A 573 -13.20 23.33 1.79
CA TYR A 573 -12.90 24.46 0.92
C TYR A 573 -11.66 25.25 1.37
N ALA A 574 -10.89 24.71 2.32
CA ALA A 574 -9.62 25.30 2.70
C ALA A 574 -8.62 25.23 1.52
N ASP A 575 -7.84 26.30 1.34
CA ASP A 575 -6.84 26.38 0.28
C ASP A 575 -5.68 25.42 0.58
N VAL A 576 -5.55 24.37 -0.25
CA VAL A 576 -4.59 23.28 -0.02
C VAL A 576 -3.15 23.79 -0.05
N ASP A 577 -2.81 24.70 -0.96
CA ASP A 577 -1.46 25.27 -1.07
C ASP A 577 -1.10 26.09 0.18
N THR A 578 -2.05 26.86 0.70
CA THR A 578 -1.86 27.63 1.95
C THR A 578 -1.61 26.70 3.13
N LEU A 579 -2.38 25.61 3.24
CA LEU A 579 -2.22 24.61 4.30
C LEU A 579 -0.87 23.87 4.20
N LEU A 580 -0.47 23.48 2.99
CA LEU A 580 0.82 22.81 2.76
C LEU A 580 1.99 23.73 3.08
N ASN A 581 1.97 24.97 2.58
CA ASN A 581 3.02 25.96 2.85
C ASN A 581 3.15 26.23 4.35
N GLU A 582 2.02 26.40 5.05
CA GLU A 582 2.02 26.51 6.51
C GLU A 582 2.65 25.27 7.15
N TRP A 583 2.22 24.07 6.77
CA TRP A 583 2.77 22.85 7.36
C TRP A 583 4.29 22.76 7.18
N TYR A 584 4.82 23.06 5.99
CA TYR A 584 6.26 23.03 5.71
C TYR A 584 7.02 24.08 6.54
N GLU A 585 6.54 25.32 6.58
CA GLU A 585 7.17 26.39 7.36
C GLU A 585 7.18 26.09 8.86
N ARG A 586 6.07 25.57 9.39
CA ARG A 586 5.97 25.22 10.82
C ARG A 586 6.77 23.95 11.16
N ALA A 587 6.90 23.02 10.20
CA ALA A 587 7.68 21.81 10.39
C ALA A 587 9.19 22.11 10.47
N VAL A 588 9.74 22.86 9.52
CA VAL A 588 11.20 22.97 9.33
C VAL A 588 11.74 24.40 9.25
N GLY A 589 10.87 25.41 9.36
CA GLY A 589 11.22 26.82 9.25
C GLY A 589 11.20 27.34 7.81
N ALA A 590 11.02 28.66 7.66
CA ALA A 590 10.81 29.32 6.37
C ALA A 590 11.95 29.10 5.35
N ALA A 591 13.19 28.97 5.81
CA ALA A 591 14.33 28.74 4.91
C ALA A 591 14.34 27.32 4.31
N ALA A 592 13.93 26.31 5.09
CA ALA A 592 13.92 24.91 4.70
C ALA A 592 12.63 24.47 4.00
N ALA A 593 11.52 25.16 4.27
CA ALA A 593 10.20 24.82 3.76
C ALA A 593 10.12 24.61 2.23
N PRO A 594 10.74 25.44 1.37
CA PRO A 594 10.70 25.22 -0.07
C PRO A 594 11.35 23.89 -0.52
N ASP A 595 12.42 23.45 0.15
CA ASP A 595 13.09 22.20 -0.19
C ASP A 595 12.25 21.00 0.25
N LEU A 596 11.58 21.11 1.41
CA LEU A 596 10.66 20.08 1.88
C LEU A 596 9.41 19.98 0.99
N ALA A 597 8.89 21.12 0.53
CA ALA A 597 7.80 21.18 -0.44
C ALA A 597 8.19 20.47 -1.74
N ALA A 598 9.38 20.77 -2.28
CA ALA A 598 9.90 20.11 -3.49
C ALA A 598 10.05 18.59 -3.32
N TYR A 599 10.44 18.11 -2.12
CA TYR A 599 10.52 16.68 -1.84
C TYR A 599 9.14 16.01 -1.95
N PHE A 600 8.11 16.59 -1.35
CA PHE A 600 6.76 16.03 -1.45
C PHE A 600 6.11 16.23 -2.82
N GLU A 601 6.43 17.30 -3.54
CA GLU A 601 6.01 17.52 -4.93
C GLU A 601 6.53 16.40 -5.85
N LEU A 602 7.80 15.99 -5.70
CA LEU A 602 8.39 14.86 -6.43
C LEU A 602 7.54 13.60 -6.26
N TRP A 603 7.18 13.29 -5.01
CA TRP A 603 6.40 12.09 -4.70
C TRP A 603 4.92 12.20 -5.10
N GLU A 604 4.32 13.37 -4.99
CA GLU A 604 2.96 13.60 -5.51
C GLU A 604 2.92 13.37 -7.02
N ARG A 605 3.89 13.91 -7.78
CA ARG A 605 4.00 13.69 -9.23
C ARG A 605 4.29 12.23 -9.56
N PHE A 606 5.07 11.52 -8.75
CA PHE A 606 5.23 10.08 -8.92
C PHE A 606 3.88 9.34 -8.90
N TRP A 607 3.06 9.58 -7.87
CA TRP A 607 1.77 8.90 -7.71
C TRP A 607 0.69 9.37 -8.68
N THR A 608 0.74 10.63 -9.12
CA THR A 608 -0.32 11.23 -9.94
C THR A 608 -0.01 11.29 -11.44
N GLU A 609 1.27 11.24 -11.84
CA GLU A 609 1.67 11.34 -13.25
C GLU A 609 2.33 10.06 -13.76
N ARG A 610 3.24 9.44 -12.97
CA ARG A 610 4.03 8.29 -13.42
C ARG A 610 3.31 6.96 -13.17
N VAL A 611 2.93 6.68 -11.92
CA VAL A 611 2.28 5.42 -11.53
C VAL A 611 1.03 5.08 -12.37
N PRO A 612 0.17 6.04 -12.75
CA PRO A 612 -1.00 5.74 -13.58
C PRO A 612 -0.66 5.13 -14.95
N ALA A 613 0.55 5.34 -15.48
CA ALA A 613 1.01 4.75 -16.73
C ALA A 613 1.50 3.29 -16.60
N SER A 614 1.59 2.75 -15.38
CA SER A 614 2.08 1.39 -15.14
C SER A 614 1.00 0.32 -15.31
N ASP A 615 1.42 -0.88 -15.72
CA ASP A 615 0.54 -2.06 -15.75
C ASP A 615 0.02 -2.41 -14.35
N TRP A 616 0.82 -2.19 -13.31
CA TRP A 616 0.41 -2.37 -11.91
C TRP A 616 -0.81 -1.53 -11.54
N PHE A 617 -0.83 -0.25 -11.95
CA PHE A 617 -1.99 0.61 -11.73
C PHE A 617 -3.15 0.22 -12.64
N GLN A 618 -2.90 0.01 -13.94
CA GLN A 618 -3.97 -0.30 -14.89
C GLN A 618 -4.70 -1.60 -14.57
N ALA A 619 -3.99 -2.61 -14.06
CA ALA A 619 -4.57 -3.88 -13.65
C ALA A 619 -5.44 -3.80 -12.38
N SER A 620 -5.26 -2.76 -11.54
CA SER A 620 -5.86 -2.69 -10.21
C SER A 620 -6.72 -1.46 -9.94
N LYS A 621 -6.73 -0.45 -10.83
CA LYS A 621 -7.45 0.82 -10.64
C LYS A 621 -8.95 0.68 -10.36
N ASN A 622 -9.56 -0.42 -10.81
CA ASN A 622 -10.99 -0.71 -10.60
C ASN A 622 -11.28 -1.47 -9.30
N ASN A 623 -10.26 -1.99 -8.62
CA ASN A 623 -10.43 -2.68 -7.34
C ASN A 623 -10.88 -1.72 -6.23
N THR A 624 -11.38 -2.28 -5.13
CA THR A 624 -11.71 -1.52 -3.92
C THR A 624 -10.47 -0.80 -3.36
N TYR A 625 -9.29 -1.44 -3.38
CA TYR A 625 -8.01 -0.86 -2.98
C TYR A 625 -6.85 -1.30 -3.89
N MET A 626 -5.77 -0.51 -3.91
CA MET A 626 -4.55 -0.85 -4.65
C MET A 626 -3.80 -2.04 -4.02
N PRO A 627 -3.06 -2.85 -4.79
CA PRO A 627 -2.36 -4.03 -4.27
C PRO A 627 -1.42 -3.69 -3.11
N LEU A 628 -1.57 -4.41 -1.98
CA LEU A 628 -0.76 -4.24 -0.76
C LEU A 628 0.31 -5.33 -0.64
N ASP A 629 0.20 -6.38 -1.45
CA ASP A 629 1.06 -7.55 -1.55
C ASP A 629 1.88 -7.59 -2.84
N ASP A 630 1.79 -6.53 -3.66
CA ASP A 630 2.64 -6.30 -4.84
C ASP A 630 3.19 -4.86 -4.86
N ALA A 631 4.52 -4.73 -4.87
CA ALA A 631 5.25 -3.46 -4.90
C ALA A 631 5.85 -3.13 -6.28
N PHE A 632 5.30 -3.65 -7.39
CA PHE A 632 5.84 -3.43 -8.74
C PHE A 632 5.99 -1.95 -9.13
N TYR A 633 5.22 -1.03 -8.55
CA TYR A 633 5.42 0.42 -8.74
C TYR A 633 6.85 0.88 -8.41
N LEU A 634 7.59 0.17 -7.54
CA LEU A 634 9.00 0.47 -7.24
C LEU A 634 9.94 0.28 -8.44
N SER A 635 9.54 -0.48 -9.46
CA SER A 635 10.29 -0.59 -10.72
C SER A 635 10.42 0.77 -11.43
N MET A 636 9.46 1.68 -11.19
CA MET A 636 9.43 3.02 -11.77
C MET A 636 10.24 4.05 -10.98
N VAL A 637 10.67 3.72 -9.76
CA VAL A 637 11.49 4.61 -8.94
C VAL A 637 12.91 4.63 -9.48
N THR A 638 13.41 5.80 -9.82
CA THR A 638 14.74 5.98 -10.43
C THR A 638 15.81 6.29 -9.39
N GLU A 639 17.08 6.13 -9.77
CA GLU A 639 18.20 6.59 -8.93
C GLU A 639 18.20 8.11 -8.74
N GLU A 640 17.72 8.86 -9.75
CA GLU A 640 17.58 10.32 -9.68
C GLU A 640 16.53 10.73 -8.64
N ASP A 641 15.40 10.02 -8.56
CA ASP A 641 14.38 10.28 -7.52
C ASP A 641 14.96 10.15 -6.11
N MET A 642 15.79 9.12 -5.88
CA MET A 642 16.47 8.89 -4.60
C MET A 642 17.53 9.94 -4.31
N ALA A 643 18.38 10.24 -5.29
CA ALA A 643 19.45 11.23 -5.15
C ALA A 643 18.88 12.64 -4.88
N GLU A 644 17.83 13.02 -5.59
CA GLU A 644 17.18 14.33 -5.40
C GLU A 644 16.45 14.40 -4.06
N SER A 645 15.73 13.34 -3.68
CA SER A 645 15.10 13.24 -2.36
C SER A 645 16.10 13.40 -1.22
N ARG A 646 17.25 12.71 -1.30
CA ARG A 646 18.35 12.84 -0.33
C ARG A 646 18.89 14.26 -0.30
N ARG A 647 19.21 14.83 -1.46
CA ARG A 647 19.74 16.20 -1.58
C ARG A 647 18.80 17.22 -0.95
N LEU A 648 17.49 17.11 -1.20
CA LEU A 648 16.47 17.99 -0.64
C LEU A 648 16.40 17.86 0.88
N LEU A 649 16.31 16.64 1.41
CA LEU A 649 16.20 16.42 2.86
C LEU A 649 17.49 16.79 3.62
N GLU A 650 18.68 16.57 3.04
CA GLU A 650 19.94 17.06 3.60
C GLU A 650 19.97 18.59 3.65
N SER A 651 19.45 19.25 2.61
CA SER A 651 19.30 20.71 2.58
C SER A 651 18.30 21.21 3.62
N VAL A 652 17.17 20.50 3.81
CA VAL A 652 16.20 20.78 4.89
C VAL A 652 16.87 20.70 6.26
N MET A 653 17.62 19.63 6.53
CA MET A 653 18.36 19.47 7.79
C MET A 653 19.39 20.58 8.01
N ALA A 654 20.08 21.02 6.96
CA ALA A 654 21.08 22.10 7.05
C ALA A 654 20.45 23.50 7.27
N LYS A 655 19.19 23.68 6.86
CA LYS A 655 18.47 24.97 6.94
C LYS A 655 17.52 25.09 8.14
N ALA A 656 17.13 23.98 8.75
CA ALA A 656 16.35 23.96 9.99
C ALA A 656 17.16 24.60 11.14
N VAL A 657 16.51 25.46 11.93
CA VAL A 657 17.22 26.34 12.89
C VAL A 657 17.01 25.92 14.34
N THR A 658 15.78 25.55 14.71
CA THR A 658 15.46 25.17 16.10
C THR A 658 15.62 23.67 16.32
N ASP A 659 15.87 23.24 17.57
CA ASP A 659 15.97 21.82 17.92
C ASP A 659 14.71 21.04 17.51
N LYS A 660 13.53 21.63 17.69
CA LYS A 660 12.26 21.03 17.26
C LYS A 660 12.13 20.92 15.73
N GLN A 661 12.57 21.93 14.98
CA GLN A 661 12.61 21.86 13.51
C GLN A 661 13.57 20.77 13.03
N LEU A 662 14.74 20.68 13.65
CA LEU A 662 15.74 19.65 13.36
C LEU A 662 15.23 18.24 13.71
N ALA A 663 14.51 18.07 14.82
CA ALA A 663 13.92 16.79 15.19
C ALA A 663 12.90 16.31 14.14
N ARG A 664 12.02 17.20 13.67
CA ARG A 664 11.05 16.89 12.60
C ARG A 664 11.74 16.61 11.26
N ALA A 665 12.73 17.42 10.87
CA ALA A 665 13.54 17.17 9.67
C ALA A 665 14.27 15.82 9.75
N SER A 666 14.81 15.48 10.92
CA SER A 666 15.48 14.20 11.17
C SER A 666 14.50 13.02 11.08
N ALA A 667 13.27 13.16 11.58
CA ALA A 667 12.24 12.12 11.44
C ALA A 667 11.87 11.87 9.96
N MET A 668 11.79 12.94 9.15
CA MET A 668 11.56 12.82 7.71
C MET A 668 12.75 12.15 7.01
N MET A 669 13.98 12.54 7.33
CA MET A 669 15.20 11.90 6.81
C MET A 669 15.26 10.42 7.18
N ARG A 670 14.98 10.06 8.45
CA ARG A 670 14.97 8.67 8.92
C ARG A 670 13.90 7.83 8.21
N SER A 671 12.71 8.40 8.00
CA SER A 671 11.69 7.75 7.18
C SER A 671 12.14 7.58 5.73
N PHE A 672 12.80 8.59 5.16
CA PHE A 672 13.35 8.52 3.81
C PHE A 672 14.44 7.46 3.68
N GLU A 673 15.33 7.29 4.65
CA GLU A 673 16.35 6.25 4.61
C GLU A 673 15.74 4.84 4.58
N TYR A 674 14.55 4.64 5.15
CA TYR A 674 13.77 3.42 4.96
C TYR A 674 13.29 3.27 3.50
N TYR A 675 12.75 4.34 2.90
CA TYR A 675 12.30 4.34 1.50
C TYR A 675 13.46 4.13 0.52
N GLU A 676 14.59 4.79 0.75
CA GLU A 676 15.80 4.66 -0.04
C GLU A 676 16.38 3.24 0.04
N ALA A 677 16.49 2.70 1.26
CA ALA A 677 16.89 1.31 1.47
C ALA A 677 15.94 0.32 0.78
N SER A 678 14.64 0.63 0.76
CA SER A 678 13.63 -0.16 0.06
C SER A 678 13.82 -0.11 -1.46
N ALA A 679 13.97 1.07 -2.06
CA ALA A 679 14.16 1.25 -3.49
C ALA A 679 15.46 0.62 -3.99
N PHE A 680 16.58 0.82 -3.29
CA PHE A 680 17.88 0.25 -3.68
C PHE A 680 17.93 -1.28 -3.56
N SER A 681 17.27 -1.85 -2.56
CA SER A 681 17.22 -3.32 -2.41
C SER A 681 16.15 -3.98 -3.29
N TYR A 682 15.22 -3.23 -3.89
CA TYR A 682 14.12 -3.82 -4.65
C TYR A 682 14.63 -4.60 -5.88
N PRO A 683 14.19 -5.86 -6.09
CA PRO A 683 14.60 -6.66 -7.23
C PRO A 683 13.84 -6.22 -8.49
N LYS A 684 14.28 -5.12 -9.11
CA LYS A 684 13.69 -4.63 -10.37
C LYS A 684 13.76 -5.69 -11.46
N GLN A 685 12.65 -5.90 -12.15
CA GLN A 685 12.57 -6.76 -13.31
C GLN A 685 13.41 -6.18 -14.45
N SER A 686 14.33 -6.99 -14.97
CA SER A 686 15.11 -6.69 -16.18
C SER A 686 14.51 -7.40 -17.39
N GLU A 687 14.98 -7.06 -18.59
CA GLU A 687 14.63 -7.76 -19.84
C GLU A 687 15.58 -8.93 -20.11
N PRO A 688 15.17 -9.95 -20.88
CA PRO A 688 16.06 -11.01 -21.33
C PRO A 688 17.29 -10.49 -22.07
N LEU A 689 18.44 -11.12 -21.84
CA LEU A 689 19.74 -10.67 -22.36
C LEU A 689 19.90 -11.05 -23.84
N ALA A 690 20.15 -10.06 -24.70
CA ALA A 690 20.17 -10.24 -26.15
C ALA A 690 21.49 -10.82 -26.69
N ASP A 691 22.62 -10.47 -26.07
CA ASP A 691 23.95 -10.82 -26.56
C ASP A 691 24.99 -10.89 -25.42
N THR A 692 26.24 -11.21 -25.78
CA THR A 692 27.36 -11.38 -24.83
C THR A 692 27.71 -10.09 -24.11
N GLU A 693 27.58 -8.93 -24.77
CA GLU A 693 27.91 -7.63 -24.18
C GLU A 693 26.90 -7.27 -23.08
N ALA A 694 25.61 -7.42 -23.38
CA ALA A 694 24.54 -7.24 -22.39
C ALA A 694 24.71 -8.19 -21.20
N ALA A 695 25.01 -9.47 -21.46
CA ALA A 695 25.20 -10.45 -20.40
C ALA A 695 26.42 -10.16 -19.50
N LEU A 696 27.55 -9.73 -20.07
CA LEU A 696 28.71 -9.31 -19.28
C LEU A 696 28.41 -8.03 -18.47
N ALA A 697 27.72 -7.06 -19.07
CA ALA A 697 27.35 -5.83 -18.38
C ALA A 697 26.46 -6.11 -17.17
N THR A 698 25.40 -6.92 -17.34
CA THR A 698 24.51 -7.32 -16.24
C THR A 698 25.24 -8.12 -15.16
N LEU A 699 26.14 -9.04 -15.54
CA LEU A 699 26.94 -9.79 -14.58
C LEU A 699 27.86 -8.87 -13.76
N ASP A 700 28.60 -7.99 -14.42
CA ASP A 700 29.54 -7.07 -13.77
C ASP A 700 28.81 -6.05 -12.89
N GLU A 701 27.68 -5.51 -13.34
CA GLU A 701 26.81 -4.64 -12.55
C GLU A 701 26.29 -5.37 -11.31
N THR A 702 25.76 -6.59 -11.47
CA THR A 702 25.28 -7.40 -10.34
C THR A 702 26.38 -7.62 -9.32
N VAL A 703 27.58 -8.02 -9.77
CA VAL A 703 28.73 -8.25 -8.89
C VAL A 703 29.14 -6.98 -8.15
N SER A 704 29.10 -5.82 -8.80
CA SER A 704 29.49 -4.55 -8.19
C SER A 704 28.46 -3.98 -7.20
N THR A 705 27.17 -4.30 -7.37
CA THR A 705 26.08 -3.68 -6.59
C THR A 705 25.48 -4.59 -5.51
N THR A 706 25.63 -5.92 -5.64
CA THR A 706 24.95 -6.90 -4.77
C THR A 706 25.18 -6.64 -3.28
N GLU A 707 26.41 -6.40 -2.85
CA GLU A 707 26.68 -6.18 -1.42
C GLU A 707 25.92 -4.98 -0.86
N SER A 708 25.93 -3.85 -1.58
CA SER A 708 25.20 -2.65 -1.19
C SER A 708 23.69 -2.86 -1.20
N ARG A 709 23.15 -3.62 -2.17
CA ARG A 709 21.71 -3.94 -2.23
C ARG A 709 21.26 -4.83 -1.06
N LEU A 710 22.08 -5.81 -0.68
CA LEU A 710 21.80 -6.67 0.48
C LEU A 710 21.93 -5.89 1.79
N GLN A 711 22.93 -5.01 1.90
CA GLN A 711 23.05 -4.09 3.04
C GLN A 711 21.83 -3.16 3.15
N ALA A 712 21.32 -2.63 2.03
CA ALA A 712 20.10 -1.84 2.00
C ALA A 712 18.87 -2.67 2.44
N GLY A 713 18.74 -3.91 1.98
CA GLY A 713 17.64 -4.80 2.40
C GLY A 713 17.65 -5.09 3.89
N GLU A 714 18.84 -5.28 4.47
CA GLU A 714 19.02 -5.46 5.91
C GLU A 714 18.80 -4.15 6.70
N LEU A 715 19.31 -3.02 6.21
CA LEU A 715 19.06 -1.70 6.79
C LEU A 715 17.57 -1.41 6.87
N ARG A 716 16.79 -1.72 5.83
CA ARG A 716 15.32 -1.57 5.84
C ARG A 716 14.69 -2.29 7.03
N LYS A 717 15.10 -3.53 7.29
CA LYS A 717 14.59 -4.35 8.42
C LYS A 717 15.02 -3.78 9.76
N GLN A 718 16.28 -3.34 9.87
CA GLN A 718 16.82 -2.72 11.08
C GLN A 718 16.10 -1.41 11.41
N LEU A 719 15.76 -0.60 10.42
CA LEU A 719 15.04 0.66 10.63
C LEU A 719 13.65 0.43 11.20
N ILE A 720 12.89 -0.57 10.70
CA ILE A 720 11.57 -0.89 11.29
C ILE A 720 11.70 -1.22 12.79
N GLU A 721 12.72 -2.00 13.16
CA GLU A 721 12.98 -2.36 14.55
C GLU A 721 13.44 -1.14 15.39
N GLN A 722 14.26 -0.26 14.83
CA GLN A 722 14.67 1.00 15.47
C GLN A 722 13.47 1.93 15.71
N PHE A 723 12.49 1.94 14.80
CA PHE A 723 11.36 2.86 14.83
C PHE A 723 10.20 2.40 15.72
N LYS A 724 10.18 1.13 16.15
CA LYS A 724 8.99 0.49 16.79
C LYS A 724 8.40 1.19 18.01
N ASN A 725 9.16 2.06 18.67
CA ASN A 725 8.74 2.79 19.87
C ASN A 725 8.69 4.32 19.68
N ASP A 726 8.99 4.80 18.48
CA ASP A 726 9.01 6.22 18.17
C ASP A 726 7.61 6.68 17.71
N PRO A 727 7.02 7.73 18.31
CA PRO A 727 5.67 8.19 17.97
C PRO A 727 5.52 8.70 16.54
N MET A 728 6.60 9.12 15.89
CA MET A 728 6.60 9.62 14.51
C MET A 728 6.97 8.52 13.50
N LEU A 729 7.88 7.62 13.86
CA LEU A 729 8.47 6.66 12.92
C LEU A 729 7.87 5.26 12.99
N ALA A 730 7.24 4.90 14.12
CA ALA A 730 6.72 3.54 14.31
C ALA A 730 5.74 3.14 13.21
N PHE A 731 5.87 1.89 12.77
CA PHE A 731 4.98 1.26 11.80
C PHE A 731 3.71 0.80 12.52
N PRO A 732 2.52 1.38 12.25
CA PRO A 732 1.29 0.94 12.90
C PRO A 732 0.86 -0.46 12.46
N ILE A 733 1.33 -0.86 11.28
CA ILE A 733 1.20 -2.19 10.69
C ILE A 733 2.47 -2.50 9.91
N MET A 734 2.89 -3.76 9.91
CA MET A 734 4.05 -4.21 9.16
C MET A 734 3.70 -4.33 7.66
N PRO A 735 4.63 -4.01 6.74
CA PRO A 735 4.44 -4.28 5.32
C PRO A 735 4.16 -5.77 5.07
N PHE A 736 3.33 -6.08 4.07
CA PHE A 736 2.95 -7.46 3.73
C PHE A 736 3.97 -8.18 2.83
N ILE A 737 4.94 -7.44 2.29
CA ILE A 737 5.95 -7.93 1.34
C ILE A 737 7.34 -7.75 1.97
N ASP A 738 8.23 -8.69 1.70
CA ASP A 738 9.65 -8.61 2.09
C ASP A 738 10.55 -9.14 0.97
N TRP A 739 11.75 -8.57 0.85
CA TRP A 739 12.79 -9.01 -0.09
C TRP A 739 14.18 -8.78 0.49
N SER A 740 15.17 -9.52 -0.01
CA SER A 740 16.53 -9.51 0.55
C SER A 740 17.44 -8.42 -0.04
N GLY A 741 17.27 -8.06 -1.30
CA GLY A 741 18.28 -7.32 -2.08
C GLY A 741 18.81 -8.10 -3.29
N TRP A 742 18.62 -9.42 -3.31
CA TRP A 742 18.98 -10.27 -4.45
C TRP A 742 18.09 -9.99 -5.67
N ASN A 743 18.69 -9.74 -6.83
CA ASN A 743 17.94 -9.64 -8.07
C ASN A 743 17.82 -11.01 -8.76
N LYS A 744 16.65 -11.62 -8.61
CA LYS A 744 16.36 -12.91 -9.24
C LYS A 744 16.27 -12.82 -10.77
N TYR A 745 15.82 -11.68 -11.33
CA TYR A 745 15.62 -11.55 -12.77
C TYR A 745 16.96 -11.57 -13.49
N ASP A 746 17.92 -10.77 -13.03
CA ASP A 746 19.29 -10.77 -13.56
C ASP A 746 19.94 -12.15 -13.45
N PHE A 747 19.79 -12.82 -12.29
CA PHE A 747 20.30 -14.17 -12.09
C PHE A 747 19.73 -15.16 -13.12
N TRP A 748 18.41 -15.21 -13.29
CA TRP A 748 17.79 -16.18 -14.18
C TRP A 748 17.98 -15.84 -15.66
N HIS A 749 18.06 -14.56 -16.02
CA HIS A 749 18.42 -14.16 -17.38
C HIS A 749 19.86 -14.51 -17.73
N LEU A 750 20.81 -14.39 -16.79
CA LEU A 750 22.19 -14.86 -16.98
C LEU A 750 22.23 -16.38 -17.17
N VAL A 751 21.47 -17.13 -16.37
CA VAL A 751 21.34 -18.60 -16.53
C VAL A 751 20.79 -18.95 -17.91
N ASP A 752 19.65 -18.35 -18.28
CA ASP A 752 18.97 -18.65 -19.55
C ASP A 752 19.85 -18.25 -20.74
N TYR A 753 20.55 -17.11 -20.66
CA TYR A 753 21.53 -16.68 -21.67
C TYR A 753 22.67 -17.68 -21.83
N MET A 754 23.33 -18.08 -20.74
CA MET A 754 24.47 -19.01 -20.80
C MET A 754 24.03 -20.39 -21.30
N LYS A 755 22.86 -20.89 -20.91
CA LYS A 755 22.32 -22.16 -21.42
C LYS A 755 22.04 -22.11 -22.93
N ALA A 756 21.47 -21.01 -23.42
CA ALA A 756 21.10 -20.87 -24.82
C ALA A 756 22.31 -20.58 -25.73
N ASN A 757 23.27 -19.78 -25.27
CA ASN A 757 24.34 -19.21 -26.12
C ASN A 757 25.73 -19.79 -25.83
N GLU A 758 25.97 -20.32 -24.62
CA GLU A 758 27.27 -20.85 -24.19
C GLU A 758 27.19 -22.29 -23.63
N PRO A 759 26.45 -23.24 -24.27
CA PRO A 759 26.23 -24.59 -23.71
C PRO A 759 27.51 -25.44 -23.62
N SER A 760 28.57 -25.04 -24.33
CA SER A 760 29.90 -25.65 -24.27
C SER A 760 30.94 -24.74 -23.60
N GLY A 761 30.48 -23.72 -22.87
CA GLY A 761 31.30 -22.63 -22.36
C GLY A 761 31.45 -21.47 -23.36
N GLY A 762 31.75 -20.30 -22.82
CA GLY A 762 31.93 -19.04 -23.56
C GLY A 762 32.43 -17.92 -22.66
N THR A 763 32.42 -16.68 -23.15
CA THR A 763 33.02 -15.54 -22.45
C THR A 763 32.31 -15.22 -21.13
N VAL A 764 30.98 -15.27 -21.10
CA VAL A 764 30.20 -15.00 -19.88
C VAL A 764 30.44 -16.10 -18.85
N THR A 765 30.38 -17.35 -19.28
CA THR A 765 30.64 -18.54 -18.47
C THR A 765 32.05 -18.49 -17.86
N GLN A 766 33.04 -18.08 -18.65
CA GLN A 766 34.42 -17.87 -18.17
C GLN A 766 34.49 -16.81 -17.08
N ARG A 767 33.82 -15.66 -17.27
CA ARG A 767 33.80 -14.60 -16.25
C ARG A 767 33.11 -15.06 -14.95
N VAL A 768 32.02 -15.83 -15.05
CA VAL A 768 31.38 -16.46 -13.87
C VAL A 768 32.37 -17.37 -13.13
N TYR A 769 33.17 -18.16 -13.84
CA TYR A 769 34.18 -19.01 -13.22
C TYR A 769 35.33 -18.24 -12.56
N GLU A 770 35.78 -17.15 -13.18
CA GLU A 770 36.76 -16.24 -12.58
C GLU A 770 36.23 -15.65 -11.26
N TYR A 771 34.96 -15.21 -11.24
CA TYR A 771 34.34 -14.70 -10.03
C TYR A 771 34.16 -15.77 -8.96
N ALA A 772 33.70 -16.97 -9.32
CA ALA A 772 33.55 -18.08 -8.38
C ALA A 772 34.88 -18.48 -7.70
N SER A 773 35.98 -18.48 -8.47
CA SER A 773 37.28 -18.97 -8.00
C SER A 773 38.10 -17.92 -7.24
N SER A 774 38.04 -16.64 -7.64
CA SER A 774 39.05 -15.66 -7.24
C SER A 774 38.51 -14.33 -6.72
N HIS A 775 37.20 -14.06 -6.82
CA HIS A 775 36.65 -12.79 -6.35
C HIS A 775 36.90 -12.62 -4.84
N PRO A 776 37.32 -11.45 -4.34
CA PRO A 776 37.66 -11.25 -2.92
C PRO A 776 36.46 -11.47 -1.98
N SER A 777 35.27 -11.03 -2.40
CA SER A 777 34.03 -11.22 -1.63
C SER A 777 33.56 -12.68 -1.65
N PRO A 778 33.41 -13.35 -0.49
CA PRO A 778 32.80 -14.67 -0.39
C PRO A 778 31.35 -14.70 -0.91
N LEU A 779 30.63 -13.59 -0.76
CA LEU A 779 29.24 -13.48 -1.17
C LEU A 779 29.12 -13.53 -2.70
N ILE A 780 30.00 -12.84 -3.40
CA ILE A 780 30.08 -12.88 -4.86
C ILE A 780 30.55 -14.25 -5.35
N ARG A 781 31.54 -14.87 -4.68
CA ARG A 781 31.95 -16.24 -5.02
C ARG A 781 30.77 -17.20 -4.94
N ASN A 782 30.00 -17.14 -3.84
CA ASN A 782 28.80 -17.94 -3.63
C ASN A 782 27.72 -17.71 -4.70
N TYR A 783 27.48 -16.45 -5.08
CA TYR A 783 26.56 -16.11 -6.17
C TYR A 783 27.00 -16.73 -7.50
N ALA A 784 28.28 -16.56 -7.86
CA ALA A 784 28.84 -17.12 -9.09
C ALA A 784 28.86 -18.65 -9.09
N GLU A 785 29.15 -19.29 -7.94
CA GLU A 785 29.03 -20.74 -7.78
C GLU A 785 27.59 -21.23 -7.96
N THR A 786 26.61 -20.47 -7.46
CA THR A 786 25.18 -20.80 -7.63
C THR A 786 24.76 -20.66 -9.09
N LEU A 787 25.16 -19.57 -9.77
CA LEU A 787 24.97 -19.39 -11.21
C LEU A 787 25.54 -20.57 -12.01
N GLN A 788 26.78 -20.97 -11.71
CA GLN A 788 27.42 -22.13 -12.34
C GLN A 788 26.62 -23.40 -12.12
N ALA A 789 26.23 -23.69 -10.87
CA ALA A 789 25.49 -24.91 -10.52
C ALA A 789 24.15 -24.97 -11.26
N THR A 790 23.46 -23.84 -11.39
CA THR A 790 22.17 -23.73 -12.08
C THR A 790 22.33 -23.84 -13.60
N MET A 791 23.32 -23.18 -14.20
CA MET A 791 23.59 -23.21 -15.64
C MET A 791 23.93 -24.61 -16.14
N LEU A 792 24.78 -25.32 -15.40
CA LEU A 792 25.24 -26.66 -15.76
C LEU A 792 24.30 -27.79 -15.29
N GLU A 793 23.24 -27.44 -14.55
CA GLU A 793 22.28 -28.37 -13.96
C GLU A 793 22.96 -29.49 -13.14
N LEU A 794 24.04 -29.15 -12.43
CA LEU A 794 24.92 -30.10 -11.76
C LEU A 794 24.36 -30.60 -10.41
N GLN A 795 23.07 -30.97 -10.35
CA GLN A 795 22.28 -31.37 -9.16
C GLN A 795 21.30 -30.27 -8.71
N PRO A 796 20.07 -30.24 -9.25
CA PRO A 796 18.96 -29.69 -8.48
C PRO A 796 18.82 -30.48 -7.16
N LEU A 797 18.55 -29.81 -6.03
CA LEU A 797 18.30 -30.51 -4.76
C LEU A 797 16.97 -31.27 -4.78
N THR A 798 16.04 -30.84 -5.63
CA THR A 798 14.81 -31.58 -5.94
C THR A 798 15.13 -32.73 -6.88
N VAL A 799 14.63 -33.92 -6.56
CA VAL A 799 14.68 -35.06 -7.49
C VAL A 799 13.36 -35.19 -8.24
N ASN A 800 13.39 -35.85 -9.40
CA ASN A 800 12.24 -36.00 -10.29
C ASN A 800 11.60 -34.64 -10.67
N ALA A 801 12.44 -33.63 -10.98
CA ALA A 801 12.01 -32.25 -11.17
C ALA A 801 11.08 -32.05 -12.38
N SER A 802 11.28 -32.84 -13.46
CA SER A 802 10.42 -32.89 -14.65
C SER A 802 9.34 -33.99 -14.57
N PHE A 803 9.15 -34.58 -13.39
CA PHE A 803 8.07 -35.55 -13.12
C PHE A 803 8.08 -36.81 -14.00
N GLU A 804 9.21 -37.18 -14.58
CA GLU A 804 9.35 -38.37 -15.43
C GLU A 804 9.10 -39.69 -14.67
N ASP A 805 9.44 -39.75 -13.39
CA ASP A 805 9.21 -40.95 -12.57
C ASP A 805 7.81 -40.96 -11.97
N GLY A 806 7.16 -42.12 -12.02
CA GLY A 806 5.87 -42.38 -11.39
C GLY A 806 4.78 -42.84 -12.35
N ALA A 807 3.53 -42.84 -11.84
CA ALA A 807 2.36 -43.28 -12.60
C ALA A 807 1.28 -42.18 -12.58
N GLN A 808 0.34 -42.25 -11.64
CA GLN A 808 -0.65 -41.19 -11.39
C GLN A 808 -0.11 -40.09 -10.47
N THR A 809 0.92 -40.41 -9.68
CA THR A 809 1.70 -39.50 -8.85
C THR A 809 3.13 -39.42 -9.38
N ALA A 810 3.89 -38.42 -8.93
CA ALA A 810 5.31 -38.23 -9.28
C ALA A 810 6.19 -38.25 -8.00
N PRO A 811 6.40 -39.41 -7.34
CA PRO A 811 7.23 -39.45 -6.13
C PRO A 811 8.65 -38.96 -6.41
N PRO A 812 9.32 -38.30 -5.45
CA PRO A 812 8.92 -38.08 -4.06
C PRO A 812 8.09 -36.80 -3.84
N TRP A 813 7.54 -36.17 -4.88
CA TRP A 813 6.71 -34.99 -4.72
C TRP A 813 5.44 -35.28 -3.93
N MET A 814 5.20 -34.45 -2.92
CA MET A 814 3.93 -34.38 -2.23
C MET A 814 2.98 -33.51 -3.04
N LEU A 815 1.86 -34.09 -3.49
CA LEU A 815 0.83 -33.36 -4.21
C LEU A 815 -0.20 -32.86 -3.19
N TRP A 816 0.00 -31.64 -2.69
CA TRP A 816 -0.82 -31.07 -1.63
C TRP A 816 -2.09 -30.43 -2.21
N VAL A 817 -3.25 -30.80 -1.66
CA VAL A 817 -4.56 -30.20 -1.95
C VAL A 817 -5.15 -29.76 -0.62
N ALA A 818 -5.43 -28.48 -0.46
CA ALA A 818 -5.92 -27.93 0.80
C ALA A 818 -7.39 -28.30 1.07
N SER A 819 -8.23 -28.28 0.04
CA SER A 819 -9.68 -28.45 0.15
C SER A 819 -10.26 -29.24 -1.02
N THR A 820 -10.29 -28.65 -2.22
CA THR A 820 -10.92 -29.23 -3.42
C THR A 820 -9.98 -29.16 -4.64
N GLY A 821 -10.19 -30.06 -5.59
CA GLY A 821 -9.40 -30.19 -6.82
C GLY A 821 -8.52 -31.44 -6.86
N SER A 822 -7.73 -31.57 -7.92
CA SER A 822 -6.79 -32.67 -8.07
C SER A 822 -5.49 -32.26 -8.76
N ILE A 823 -4.42 -32.99 -8.43
CA ILE A 823 -3.10 -32.86 -9.05
C ILE A 823 -2.65 -34.27 -9.43
N LYS A 824 -2.24 -34.48 -10.67
CA LYS A 824 -1.83 -35.80 -11.18
C LYS A 824 -0.67 -35.66 -12.16
N ARG A 825 0.15 -36.69 -12.25
CA ARG A 825 1.14 -36.80 -13.33
C ARG A 825 0.42 -37.05 -14.66
N SER A 826 0.80 -36.31 -15.70
CA SER A 826 0.27 -36.41 -17.07
C SER A 826 1.42 -36.54 -18.08
N GLN A 827 1.14 -37.14 -19.23
CA GLN A 827 2.04 -37.16 -20.40
C GLN A 827 1.44 -36.38 -21.58
N ASP A 828 0.39 -35.57 -21.33
CA ASP A 828 -0.34 -34.86 -22.38
C ASP A 828 0.44 -33.63 -22.88
N ILE A 829 0.90 -32.79 -21.95
CA ILE A 829 1.66 -31.56 -22.21
C ILE A 829 2.82 -31.55 -21.22
N ALA A 830 4.05 -31.39 -21.71
CA ALA A 830 5.26 -31.27 -20.91
C ALA A 830 6.12 -30.12 -21.44
N HIS A 831 6.88 -29.48 -20.56
CA HIS A 831 7.85 -28.44 -20.92
C HIS A 831 9.16 -29.09 -21.34
N SER A 832 9.64 -30.03 -20.53
CA SER A 832 10.77 -30.90 -20.85
C SER A 832 10.36 -32.36 -20.73
N GLY A 833 11.16 -33.29 -21.27
CA GLY A 833 10.88 -34.72 -21.15
C GLY A 833 9.56 -35.15 -21.81
N GLN A 834 8.81 -36.03 -21.15
CA GLN A 834 7.54 -36.62 -21.61
C GLN A 834 6.42 -36.51 -20.57
N ALA A 835 6.67 -35.94 -19.39
CA ALA A 835 5.70 -35.86 -18.32
C ALA A 835 5.65 -34.48 -17.66
N SER A 836 4.54 -34.19 -16.98
CA SER A 836 4.37 -33.02 -16.13
C SER A 836 3.30 -33.30 -15.06
N LEU A 837 2.99 -32.32 -14.22
CA LEU A 837 1.81 -32.36 -13.36
C LEU A 837 0.67 -31.55 -13.95
N VAL A 838 -0.52 -32.15 -14.06
CA VAL A 838 -1.76 -31.45 -14.40
C VAL A 838 -2.57 -31.17 -13.14
N ILE A 839 -3.03 -29.94 -13.02
CA ILE A 839 -3.88 -29.41 -11.96
C ILE A 839 -5.27 -29.16 -12.52
N ASP A 840 -6.29 -29.71 -11.86
CA ASP A 840 -7.70 -29.58 -12.25
C ASP A 840 -8.54 -29.07 -11.08
N ARG A 841 -9.29 -27.98 -11.31
CA ARG A 841 -10.25 -27.38 -10.35
C ARG A 841 -9.70 -27.21 -8.92
N LEU A 842 -8.46 -26.76 -8.80
CA LEU A 842 -7.75 -26.62 -7.54
C LEU A 842 -8.06 -25.28 -6.87
N GLU A 843 -8.77 -25.33 -5.74
CA GLU A 843 -9.05 -24.15 -4.92
C GLU A 843 -7.77 -23.61 -4.29
N ARG A 844 -6.95 -24.50 -3.69
CA ARG A 844 -5.63 -24.17 -3.18
C ARG A 844 -4.78 -25.42 -3.04
N GLY A 845 -3.54 -25.38 -3.50
CA GLY A 845 -2.61 -26.50 -3.36
C GLY A 845 -1.41 -26.40 -4.28
N GLY A 846 -0.71 -27.51 -4.47
CA GLY A 846 0.34 -27.66 -5.48
C GLY A 846 1.43 -28.67 -5.10
N PRO A 847 2.45 -28.85 -5.95
CA PRO A 847 3.55 -29.78 -5.67
C PRO A 847 4.50 -29.22 -4.60
N ALA A 848 4.89 -30.08 -3.67
CA ALA A 848 5.86 -29.78 -2.62
C ALA A 848 6.93 -30.86 -2.49
N GLN A 849 8.18 -30.47 -2.23
CA GLN A 849 9.27 -31.40 -1.90
C GLN A 849 10.13 -30.81 -0.78
N THR A 850 10.49 -31.63 0.20
CA THR A 850 11.41 -31.25 1.28
C THR A 850 12.81 -31.76 0.96
N VAL A 851 13.77 -30.84 0.89
CA VAL A 851 15.17 -31.13 0.56
C VAL A 851 16.08 -30.73 1.74
N PRO A 852 17.19 -31.44 1.98
CA PRO A 852 18.23 -30.94 2.88
C PRO A 852 18.82 -29.65 2.32
N ILE A 853 19.12 -28.68 3.20
CA ILE A 853 19.63 -27.37 2.80
C ILE A 853 20.75 -26.93 3.74
N SER A 854 21.72 -26.18 3.22
CA SER A 854 22.80 -25.54 3.99
C SER A 854 22.57 -24.03 4.08
N PRO A 855 23.26 -23.31 4.97
CA PRO A 855 23.23 -21.84 4.95
C PRO A 855 23.85 -21.29 3.65
N GLY A 856 23.24 -20.24 3.08
CA GLY A 856 23.72 -19.57 1.87
C GLY A 856 22.68 -19.47 0.74
N LEU A 857 23.10 -19.00 -0.44
CA LEU A 857 22.20 -18.63 -1.53
C LEU A 857 21.52 -19.85 -2.15
N ALA A 858 20.20 -19.77 -2.32
CA ALA A 858 19.40 -20.78 -3.00
C ALA A 858 18.53 -20.16 -4.11
N ALA A 859 18.46 -20.83 -5.25
CA ALA A 859 17.72 -20.40 -6.43
C ALA A 859 16.72 -21.49 -6.85
N ALA A 860 15.44 -21.15 -7.00
CA ALA A 860 14.41 -22.07 -7.49
C ALA A 860 13.67 -21.52 -8.72
N LYS A 861 13.30 -22.40 -9.64
CA LYS A 861 12.49 -22.10 -10.82
C LYS A 861 11.45 -23.19 -11.02
N LEU A 862 10.26 -22.80 -11.42
CA LEU A 862 9.14 -23.66 -11.74
C LEU A 862 8.52 -23.21 -13.05
N HIS A 863 8.30 -24.13 -13.99
CA HIS A 863 7.59 -23.82 -15.23
C HIS A 863 6.11 -24.20 -15.10
N TYR A 864 5.24 -23.41 -15.71
CA TYR A 864 3.82 -23.67 -15.77
C TYR A 864 3.23 -23.27 -17.12
N TYR A 865 2.22 -24.00 -17.58
CA TYR A 865 1.48 -23.73 -18.80
C TYR A 865 0.01 -23.50 -18.47
N THR A 866 -0.44 -22.28 -18.75
CA THR A 866 -1.85 -21.91 -18.66
C THR A 866 -2.52 -22.14 -20.03
N PRO A 867 -3.61 -22.92 -20.13
CA PRO A 867 -4.30 -23.13 -21.41
C PRO A 867 -4.78 -21.83 -22.09
N ALA A 868 -4.71 -21.79 -23.42
CA ALA A 868 -5.19 -20.66 -24.20
C ALA A 868 -6.71 -20.44 -24.03
N GLY A 869 -7.13 -19.17 -24.02
CA GLY A 869 -8.55 -18.78 -23.97
C GLY A 869 -9.24 -19.02 -22.63
N ILE A 870 -8.50 -19.35 -21.58
CA ILE A 870 -9.04 -19.49 -20.22
C ILE A 870 -9.39 -18.12 -19.63
N VAL A 871 -10.53 -18.04 -18.94
CA VAL A 871 -10.88 -16.90 -18.08
C VAL A 871 -10.70 -17.36 -16.65
N THR A 872 -9.70 -16.81 -15.95
CA THR A 872 -9.38 -17.20 -14.57
C THR A 872 -8.79 -16.03 -13.79
N THR A 873 -9.11 -15.96 -12.50
CA THR A 873 -8.47 -15.05 -11.53
C THR A 873 -7.40 -15.78 -10.71
N ALA A 874 -7.09 -17.02 -11.08
CA ALA A 874 -6.15 -17.87 -10.34
C ALA A 874 -4.72 -17.34 -10.40
N THR A 875 -3.97 -17.61 -9.34
CA THR A 875 -2.59 -17.17 -9.17
C THR A 875 -1.65 -18.33 -8.90
N ILE A 876 -0.37 -18.14 -9.19
CA ILE A 876 0.73 -19.04 -8.83
C ILE A 876 1.84 -18.29 -8.09
N GLN A 877 2.46 -18.94 -7.10
CA GLN A 877 3.53 -18.40 -6.26
C GLN A 877 4.49 -19.51 -5.82
N LEU A 878 5.76 -19.20 -5.56
CA LEU A 878 6.70 -20.10 -4.87
C LEU A 878 6.75 -19.81 -3.37
N SER A 879 6.92 -20.85 -2.57
CA SER A 879 7.07 -20.75 -1.11
C SER A 879 8.26 -21.57 -0.63
N TYR A 880 9.11 -20.96 0.19
CA TYR A 880 10.19 -21.57 0.97
C TYR A 880 9.76 -21.71 2.42
N ASN A 881 9.56 -22.95 2.86
CA ASN A 881 9.29 -23.29 4.25
C ASN A 881 10.60 -23.78 4.89
N TYR A 882 11.26 -22.91 5.67
CA TYR A 882 12.49 -23.25 6.37
C TYR A 882 12.18 -24.18 7.54
N GLN A 883 12.88 -25.30 7.64
CA GLN A 883 12.57 -26.36 8.60
C GLN A 883 13.80 -26.80 9.41
N ASP A 884 13.56 -27.21 10.65
CA ASP A 884 14.58 -27.87 11.48
C ASP A 884 14.84 -29.33 11.03
N ALA A 885 15.73 -30.03 11.73
CA ALA A 885 16.06 -31.42 11.43
C ALA A 885 14.83 -32.36 11.51
N GLN A 886 13.84 -32.02 12.35
CA GLN A 886 12.61 -32.77 12.57
C GLN A 886 11.51 -32.42 11.56
N GLY A 887 11.71 -31.42 10.70
CA GLY A 887 10.73 -30.97 9.70
C GLY A 887 9.72 -29.96 10.25
N LYS A 888 9.94 -29.39 11.44
CA LYS A 888 9.10 -28.32 11.98
C LYS A 888 9.39 -27.02 11.22
N ASN A 889 8.34 -26.35 10.73
CA ASN A 889 8.47 -25.06 10.07
C ASN A 889 8.94 -23.98 11.05
N LEU A 890 9.99 -23.26 10.68
CA LEU A 890 10.61 -22.18 11.44
C LEU A 890 10.18 -20.81 10.91
N ALA A 891 10.12 -20.64 9.58
CA ALA A 891 9.59 -19.48 8.90
C ALA A 891 9.22 -19.82 7.45
N THR A 892 8.42 -18.96 6.83
CA THR A 892 8.01 -19.10 5.43
C THR A 892 8.30 -17.82 4.66
N VAL A 893 8.96 -17.93 3.52
CA VAL A 893 9.18 -16.84 2.56
C VAL A 893 8.49 -17.19 1.26
N LYS A 894 7.91 -16.19 0.57
CA LYS A 894 7.15 -16.39 -0.67
C LYS A 894 7.69 -15.48 -1.76
N SER A 895 7.57 -15.90 -3.02
CA SER A 895 7.76 -15.02 -4.18
C SER A 895 6.59 -14.04 -4.31
N GLU A 896 6.56 -13.21 -5.34
CA GLU A 896 5.35 -12.51 -5.79
C GLU A 896 4.25 -13.47 -6.27
N LEU A 897 3.00 -13.01 -6.26
CA LEU A 897 1.87 -13.70 -6.87
C LEU A 897 1.82 -13.37 -8.36
N LYS A 898 1.84 -14.39 -9.23
CA LYS A 898 1.65 -14.22 -10.68
C LYS A 898 0.23 -14.64 -11.09
N PRO A 899 -0.58 -13.75 -11.70
CA PRO A 899 -1.86 -14.13 -12.30
C PRO A 899 -1.65 -15.10 -13.46
N LEU A 900 -2.35 -16.24 -13.45
CA LEU A 900 -2.22 -17.27 -14.50
C LEU A 900 -2.76 -16.79 -15.85
N ALA A 901 -3.73 -15.88 -15.86
CA ALA A 901 -4.31 -15.32 -17.08
C ALA A 901 -3.28 -14.59 -17.96
N ASN A 902 -2.22 -14.03 -17.36
CA ASN A 902 -1.21 -13.24 -18.07
C ASN A 902 -0.38 -14.07 -19.06
N THR A 903 -0.37 -15.41 -18.91
CA THR A 903 0.48 -16.30 -19.71
C THR A 903 -0.34 -17.35 -20.47
N ALA A 904 -1.65 -17.12 -20.64
CA ALA A 904 -2.56 -18.04 -21.31
C ALA A 904 -2.08 -18.38 -22.74
N GLY A 905 -1.93 -19.68 -23.00
CA GLY A 905 -1.46 -20.23 -24.28
C GLY A 905 0.06 -20.40 -24.40
N SER A 906 0.82 -20.14 -23.34
CA SER A 906 2.29 -20.23 -23.34
C SER A 906 2.83 -20.86 -22.07
N TRP A 907 4.02 -21.47 -22.17
CA TRP A 907 4.82 -21.81 -21.00
C TRP A 907 5.42 -20.53 -20.42
N ALA A 908 5.35 -20.41 -19.10
CA ALA A 908 5.97 -19.35 -18.32
C ALA A 908 6.67 -19.95 -17.11
N SER A 909 7.44 -19.13 -16.39
CA SER A 909 8.11 -19.55 -15.18
C SER A 909 7.86 -18.61 -14.00
N ILE A 910 8.05 -19.15 -12.81
CA ILE A 910 8.13 -18.40 -11.56
C ILE A 910 9.42 -18.76 -10.83
N GLU A 911 10.07 -17.72 -10.32
CA GLU A 911 11.44 -17.77 -9.85
C GLU A 911 11.57 -17.27 -8.42
N MET A 912 12.55 -17.81 -7.71
CA MET A 912 12.95 -17.33 -6.40
C MET A 912 14.48 -17.37 -6.25
N LEU A 913 15.04 -16.36 -5.59
CA LEU A 913 16.45 -16.25 -5.25
C LEU A 913 16.56 -15.66 -3.84
N GLY A 914 17.24 -16.33 -2.92
CA GLY A 914 17.40 -15.81 -1.56
C GLY A 914 18.34 -16.61 -0.69
N ASP A 915 18.85 -15.97 0.36
CA ASP A 915 19.70 -16.61 1.35
C ASP A 915 18.90 -17.51 2.29
N VAL A 916 19.43 -18.70 2.50
CA VAL A 916 19.01 -19.62 3.55
C VAL A 916 19.80 -19.25 4.81
N PRO A 917 19.13 -18.77 5.88
CA PRO A 917 19.82 -18.39 7.11
C PRO A 917 20.31 -19.65 7.86
N ALA A 918 21.42 -19.53 8.59
CA ALA A 918 21.89 -20.63 9.43
C ALA A 918 20.95 -20.93 10.59
N TYR A 919 20.34 -19.89 11.15
CA TYR A 919 19.44 -19.99 12.30
C TYR A 919 18.23 -19.07 12.11
N ILE A 920 17.08 -19.52 12.60
CA ILE A 920 15.87 -18.71 12.77
C ILE A 920 15.41 -18.89 14.21
N ASN A 921 15.25 -17.80 14.97
CA ASN A 921 14.89 -17.85 16.39
C ASN A 921 15.77 -18.82 17.20
N ASN A 922 17.09 -18.75 17.01
CA ASN A 922 18.11 -19.64 17.61
C ASN A 922 17.96 -21.13 17.28
N THR A 923 17.15 -21.50 16.29
CA THR A 923 16.99 -22.89 15.82
C THR A 923 17.66 -23.04 14.47
N GLU A 924 18.48 -24.08 14.30
CA GLU A 924 19.23 -24.30 13.07
C GLU A 924 18.30 -24.72 11.92
N VAL A 925 18.47 -24.10 10.75
CA VAL A 925 17.78 -24.50 9.52
C VAL A 925 18.52 -25.69 8.91
N LYS A 926 17.84 -26.81 8.71
CA LYS A 926 18.42 -28.05 8.15
C LYS A 926 17.73 -28.54 6.88
N LYS A 927 16.48 -28.14 6.69
CA LYS A 927 15.65 -28.56 5.56
C LYS A 927 14.93 -27.35 4.97
N LEU A 928 14.64 -27.43 3.69
CA LEU A 928 13.80 -26.49 2.98
C LEU A 928 12.69 -27.28 2.29
N GLN A 929 11.44 -26.94 2.58
CA GLN A 929 10.32 -27.40 1.78
C GLN A 929 9.98 -26.33 0.74
N VAL A 930 10.17 -26.68 -0.53
CA VAL A 930 9.76 -25.85 -1.67
C VAL A 930 8.34 -26.23 -2.08
N VAL A 931 7.49 -25.25 -2.32
CA VAL A 931 6.09 -25.45 -2.72
C VAL A 931 5.73 -24.51 -3.86
N GLY A 932 5.18 -25.06 -4.95
CA GLY A 932 4.50 -24.27 -5.98
C GLY A 932 3.04 -24.14 -5.59
N VAL A 933 2.61 -22.96 -5.15
CA VAL A 933 1.27 -22.72 -4.63
C VAL A 933 0.39 -22.15 -5.73
N VAL A 934 -0.67 -22.86 -6.08
CA VAL A 934 -1.75 -22.39 -6.97
C VAL A 934 -2.97 -22.07 -6.12
N ASN A 935 -3.58 -20.90 -6.35
CA ASN A 935 -4.81 -20.48 -5.67
C ASN A 935 -5.89 -20.17 -6.71
N GLY A 936 -7.12 -20.63 -6.47
CA GLY A 936 -8.33 -20.24 -7.18
C GLY A 936 -8.50 -20.80 -8.60
N PHE A 937 -7.80 -21.88 -8.97
CA PHE A 937 -7.90 -22.45 -10.32
C PHE A 937 -9.17 -23.28 -10.50
N GLN A 938 -10.27 -22.64 -10.91
CA GLN A 938 -11.59 -23.29 -11.04
C GLN A 938 -11.84 -23.98 -12.37
N SER A 939 -10.95 -23.83 -13.37
CA SER A 939 -11.15 -24.39 -14.70
C SER A 939 -10.94 -25.90 -14.74
N GLY A 940 -11.70 -26.55 -15.65
CA GLY A 940 -11.58 -27.96 -16.00
C GLY A 940 -10.56 -28.31 -17.08
N THR A 941 -9.82 -27.31 -17.57
CA THR A 941 -8.99 -27.42 -18.79
C THR A 941 -7.55 -27.85 -18.54
N GLY A 942 -7.15 -28.06 -17.28
CA GLY A 942 -5.82 -28.50 -16.86
C GLY A 942 -4.76 -27.38 -16.88
N LEU A 943 -4.26 -26.97 -15.71
CA LEU A 943 -3.03 -26.17 -15.57
C LEU A 943 -1.85 -27.13 -15.47
N TYR A 944 -0.80 -26.97 -16.27
CA TYR A 944 0.34 -27.88 -16.26
C TYR A 944 1.54 -27.25 -15.55
N ILE A 945 2.27 -28.03 -14.76
CA ILE A 945 3.46 -27.63 -14.02
C ILE A 945 4.58 -28.61 -14.33
N ASP A 946 5.76 -28.08 -14.64
CA ASP A 946 6.94 -28.87 -15.01
C ASP A 946 8.26 -28.23 -14.53
N ASP A 947 9.34 -29.00 -14.55
CA ASP A 947 10.72 -28.55 -14.24
C ASP A 947 10.86 -27.77 -12.92
N PHE A 948 10.39 -28.36 -11.80
CA PHE A 948 10.51 -27.72 -10.49
C PHE A 948 11.88 -27.98 -9.84
N VAL A 949 12.80 -27.06 -10.09
CA VAL A 949 14.20 -27.16 -9.69
C VAL A 949 14.56 -26.19 -8.56
N ILE A 950 15.49 -26.61 -7.71
CA ILE A 950 16.18 -25.74 -6.74
C ILE A 950 17.67 -26.04 -6.75
N TYR A 951 18.49 -25.00 -6.70
CA TYR A 951 19.94 -25.07 -6.66
C TYR A 951 20.49 -24.29 -5.46
N GLN A 952 21.65 -24.69 -4.96
CA GLN A 952 22.38 -23.99 -3.90
C GLN A 952 23.90 -24.13 -4.11
N GLN A 953 24.66 -23.12 -3.67
CA GLN A 953 26.13 -23.12 -3.63
C GLN A 953 26.71 -24.40 -3.00
N GLY A 954 27.84 -24.89 -3.52
CA GLY A 954 28.55 -26.07 -2.98
C GLY A 954 27.82 -27.43 -3.08
N GLY A 955 26.64 -27.48 -3.72
CA GLY A 955 25.79 -28.67 -3.77
C GLY A 955 26.13 -29.74 -4.82
N ALA A 956 26.98 -29.43 -5.80
CA ALA A 956 27.26 -30.35 -6.91
C ALA A 956 28.14 -31.53 -6.48
N ARG A 957 27.56 -32.67 -6.07
CA ARG A 957 28.33 -33.87 -5.71
C ARG A 957 28.42 -34.88 -6.86
N PRO A 958 29.54 -35.62 -7.00
CA PRO A 958 29.63 -36.73 -7.94
C PRO A 958 28.61 -37.81 -7.60
N GLY A 959 27.81 -38.20 -8.59
CA GLY A 959 26.75 -39.21 -8.46
C GLY A 959 26.21 -39.63 -9.82
N PRO A 960 25.30 -40.62 -9.90
CA PRO A 960 24.79 -41.19 -11.16
C PRO A 960 24.40 -40.17 -12.24
N GLN A 961 23.68 -39.12 -11.84
CA GLN A 961 23.13 -38.12 -12.76
C GLN A 961 24.13 -37.01 -13.13
N THR A 962 25.10 -36.71 -12.25
CA THR A 962 26.12 -35.68 -12.49
C THR A 962 27.41 -36.20 -13.07
N PHE A 963 27.67 -37.50 -12.97
CA PHE A 963 28.97 -38.08 -13.25
C PHE A 963 29.53 -37.66 -14.61
N TRP A 964 28.77 -37.92 -15.68
CA TRP A 964 29.21 -37.64 -17.04
C TRP A 964 29.13 -36.15 -17.40
N LYS A 965 28.18 -35.40 -16.82
CA LYS A 965 28.13 -33.93 -16.93
C LYS A 965 29.39 -33.28 -16.34
N MET A 966 29.81 -33.74 -15.16
CA MET A 966 31.06 -33.30 -14.53
C MET A 966 32.28 -33.71 -15.35
N ALA A 967 32.30 -34.94 -15.88
CA ALA A 967 33.39 -35.39 -16.75
C ALA A 967 33.51 -34.51 -18.00
N ASP A 968 32.41 -34.27 -18.71
CA ASP A 968 32.39 -33.47 -19.93
C ASP A 968 32.75 -32.02 -19.66
N MET A 969 32.31 -31.46 -18.53
CA MET A 969 32.72 -30.13 -18.11
C MET A 969 34.23 -30.07 -17.85
N ILE A 970 34.79 -30.99 -17.06
CA ILE A 970 36.23 -31.01 -16.75
C ILE A 970 37.07 -31.16 -18.04
N VAL A 971 36.63 -32.01 -18.96
CA VAL A 971 37.36 -32.28 -20.20
C VAL A 971 37.22 -31.14 -21.23
N ASN A 972 36.04 -30.55 -21.37
CA ASN A 972 35.73 -29.67 -22.51
C ASN A 972 35.50 -28.20 -22.14
N GLN A 973 35.19 -27.87 -20.89
CA GLN A 973 34.64 -26.56 -20.50
C GLN A 973 35.35 -25.90 -19.31
N GLU A 974 36.13 -26.66 -18.53
CA GLU A 974 36.85 -26.16 -17.37
C GLU A 974 38.07 -25.32 -17.81
N PRO A 975 38.16 -24.03 -17.44
CA PRO A 975 39.35 -23.23 -17.72
C PRO A 975 40.55 -23.77 -16.92
N GLY A 976 41.76 -23.32 -17.25
CA GLY A 976 43.03 -23.74 -16.61
C GLY A 976 43.15 -23.50 -15.09
N SER A 977 42.07 -23.16 -14.40
CA SER A 977 41.95 -23.02 -12.94
C SER A 977 41.56 -24.32 -12.20
N ALA A 978 41.16 -25.40 -12.89
CA ALA A 978 40.88 -26.73 -12.32
C ALA A 978 39.88 -26.78 -11.15
N MET A 979 38.93 -25.84 -11.05
CA MET A 979 38.03 -25.70 -9.89
C MET A 979 37.10 -26.89 -9.61
N VAL A 980 36.45 -27.43 -10.64
CA VAL A 980 35.60 -28.63 -10.53
C VAL A 980 36.47 -29.85 -10.29
N MET A 981 37.59 -29.96 -11.02
CA MET A 981 38.58 -31.02 -10.79
C MET A 981 39.07 -31.02 -9.34
N ASP A 982 39.33 -29.86 -8.75
CA ASP A 982 39.75 -29.69 -7.36
C ASP A 982 38.64 -30.11 -6.38
N LYS A 983 37.39 -29.74 -6.66
CA LYS A 983 36.24 -30.20 -5.86
C LYS A 983 36.07 -31.72 -5.93
N VAL A 984 36.14 -32.31 -7.13
CA VAL A 984 36.13 -33.77 -7.35
C VAL A 984 37.27 -34.44 -6.60
N THR A 985 38.48 -33.86 -6.65
CA THR A 985 39.65 -34.35 -5.92
C THR A 985 39.43 -34.30 -4.41
N ALA A 986 38.88 -33.20 -3.89
CA ALA A 986 38.57 -33.05 -2.47
C ALA A 986 37.54 -34.08 -2.01
N TRP A 987 36.46 -34.30 -2.78
CA TRP A 987 35.46 -35.33 -2.46
C TRP A 987 36.05 -36.74 -2.47
N ALA A 988 36.89 -37.06 -3.46
CA ALA A 988 37.58 -38.35 -3.54
C ALA A 988 38.49 -38.64 -2.32
N GLN A 989 38.95 -37.57 -1.63
CA GLN A 989 39.81 -37.62 -0.45
C GLN A 989 39.07 -37.57 0.88
N THR A 990 37.74 -37.39 0.90
CA THR A 990 36.96 -37.37 2.15
C THR A 990 37.13 -38.65 2.97
N ALA A 991 37.10 -38.52 4.30
CA ALA A 991 37.31 -39.63 5.23
C ALA A 991 36.07 -40.52 5.37
N GLU A 992 34.88 -39.94 5.23
CA GLU A 992 33.61 -40.67 5.30
C GLU A 992 33.40 -41.51 4.05
N ASN A 993 33.04 -42.78 4.24
CA ASN A 993 32.74 -43.69 3.14
C ASN A 993 31.31 -43.43 2.62
N THR A 994 31.18 -42.47 1.71
CA THR A 994 29.92 -42.06 1.10
C THR A 994 29.87 -42.48 -0.37
N PRO A 995 28.68 -42.74 -0.95
CA PRO A 995 28.55 -42.98 -2.39
C PRO A 995 29.23 -41.88 -3.22
N GLU A 996 29.09 -40.61 -2.81
CA GLU A 996 29.64 -39.47 -3.53
C GLU A 996 31.17 -39.47 -3.61
N ARG A 997 31.84 -39.91 -2.54
CA ARG A 997 33.29 -40.13 -2.54
C ARG A 997 33.70 -41.18 -3.57
N GLU A 998 32.96 -42.29 -3.65
CA GLU A 998 33.32 -43.39 -4.55
C GLU A 998 33.01 -43.03 -6.02
N TYR A 999 31.95 -42.27 -6.30
CA TYR A 999 31.76 -41.66 -7.63
C TYR A 999 32.87 -40.64 -7.95
N ALA A 1000 33.29 -39.81 -6.99
CA ALA A 1000 34.39 -38.86 -7.20
C ALA A 1000 35.70 -39.56 -7.56
N ARG A 1001 36.01 -40.67 -6.87
CA ARG A 1001 37.17 -41.52 -7.16
C ARG A 1001 37.08 -42.16 -8.53
N LEU A 1002 35.90 -42.69 -8.89
CA LEU A 1002 35.70 -43.30 -10.21
C LEU A 1002 35.87 -42.26 -11.32
N LEU A 1003 35.30 -41.07 -11.15
CA LEU A 1003 35.44 -39.96 -12.07
C LEU A 1003 36.91 -39.57 -12.24
N LEU A 1004 37.62 -39.35 -11.12
CA LEU A 1004 39.04 -39.01 -11.13
C LEU A 1004 39.89 -40.11 -11.77
N ALA A 1005 39.55 -41.39 -11.59
CA ALA A 1005 40.24 -42.49 -12.25
C ALA A 1005 40.05 -42.44 -13.77
N ILE A 1006 38.81 -42.23 -14.25
CA ILE A 1006 38.53 -42.11 -15.69
C ILE A 1006 39.23 -40.89 -16.29
N LEU A 1007 39.16 -39.73 -15.64
CA LEU A 1007 39.82 -38.50 -16.09
C LEU A 1007 41.36 -38.64 -16.14
N ASN A 1008 41.94 -39.48 -15.28
CA ASN A 1008 43.37 -39.83 -15.30
C ASN A 1008 43.72 -40.99 -16.26
N GLY A 1009 42.77 -41.42 -17.12
CA GLY A 1009 43.01 -42.41 -18.16
C GLY A 1009 42.89 -43.88 -17.71
N ALA A 1010 42.10 -44.18 -16.67
CA ALA A 1010 41.82 -45.56 -16.27
C ALA A 1010 41.15 -46.36 -17.40
N ALA A 1011 41.67 -47.54 -17.70
CA ALA A 1011 41.11 -48.43 -18.71
C ALA A 1011 39.71 -48.95 -18.31
N PRO A 1012 38.81 -49.19 -19.29
CA PRO A 1012 37.53 -49.82 -19.02
C PRO A 1012 37.70 -51.29 -18.56
N VAL A 1013 36.74 -51.77 -17.78
CA VAL A 1013 36.65 -53.16 -17.29
C VAL A 1013 36.32 -54.12 -18.42
N ASN A 1014 35.47 -53.70 -19.35
CA ASN A 1014 35.15 -54.49 -20.53
C ASN A 1014 36.29 -54.41 -21.57
N ALA A 1015 36.58 -55.53 -22.22
CA ALA A 1015 37.64 -55.61 -23.22
C ALA A 1015 37.18 -55.11 -24.59
N ASN A 1016 38.12 -54.61 -25.40
CA ASN A 1016 37.88 -54.19 -26.78
C ASN A 1016 36.77 -53.12 -26.89
N ALA A 1017 36.81 -52.09 -26.03
CA ALA A 1017 35.77 -51.05 -25.94
C ALA A 1017 35.60 -50.23 -27.24
N SER A 1018 36.71 -49.89 -27.91
CA SER A 1018 36.74 -49.19 -29.20
C SER A 1018 36.72 -50.14 -30.42
N PHE A 1019 36.38 -51.42 -30.21
CA PHE A 1019 36.21 -52.44 -31.25
C PHE A 1019 37.41 -52.66 -32.21
N GLU A 1020 38.62 -52.24 -31.85
CA GLU A 1020 39.82 -52.33 -32.69
C GLU A 1020 40.24 -53.77 -33.01
N SER A 1021 39.91 -54.74 -32.14
CA SER A 1021 40.20 -56.16 -32.38
C SER A 1021 39.03 -56.88 -33.06
N GLY A 1022 39.31 -57.62 -34.13
CA GLY A 1022 38.31 -58.45 -34.83
C GLY A 1022 38.38 -58.32 -36.35
N MET A 1023 37.41 -58.95 -37.04
CA MET A 1023 37.24 -58.82 -38.50
C MET A 1023 35.79 -58.42 -38.82
N LEU A 1024 34.87 -59.39 -38.90
CA LEU A 1024 33.43 -59.15 -39.09
C LEU A 1024 32.66 -58.98 -37.77
N THR A 1025 33.22 -59.49 -36.68
CA THR A 1025 32.76 -59.31 -35.30
C THR A 1025 33.89 -58.68 -34.47
N ALA A 1026 33.58 -58.20 -33.27
CA ALA A 1026 34.53 -57.55 -32.37
C ALA A 1026 34.71 -58.35 -31.05
N PRO A 1027 35.26 -59.57 -31.05
CA PRO A 1027 35.39 -60.38 -29.84
C PRO A 1027 36.17 -59.61 -28.74
N PRO A 1028 35.83 -59.77 -27.45
CA PRO A 1028 34.87 -60.71 -26.88
C PRO A 1028 33.41 -60.22 -26.86
N TRP A 1029 33.06 -59.16 -27.60
CA TRP A 1029 31.67 -58.75 -27.74
C TRP A 1029 30.83 -59.79 -28.50
N SER A 1030 29.67 -60.08 -27.95
CA SER A 1030 28.62 -60.84 -28.63
C SER A 1030 27.64 -59.87 -29.27
N LEU A 1031 27.18 -60.17 -30.48
CA LEU A 1031 26.23 -59.35 -31.23
C LEU A 1031 24.88 -60.06 -31.23
N TRP A 1032 23.83 -59.38 -30.79
CA TRP A 1032 22.48 -59.93 -30.77
C TRP A 1032 21.54 -59.11 -31.66
N VAL A 1033 20.67 -59.82 -32.37
CA VAL A 1033 19.61 -59.24 -33.21
C VAL A 1033 18.34 -60.01 -32.86
N GLN A 1034 17.26 -59.29 -32.54
CA GLN A 1034 16.04 -59.91 -32.03
C GLN A 1034 15.26 -60.63 -33.13
N SER A 1035 14.89 -59.94 -34.22
CA SER A 1035 14.18 -60.59 -35.34
C SER A 1035 14.70 -60.19 -36.72
N LYS A 1036 15.13 -58.94 -36.92
CA LYS A 1036 15.57 -58.43 -38.23
C LYS A 1036 16.76 -57.49 -38.09
N GLY A 1037 17.62 -57.50 -39.11
CA GLY A 1037 18.74 -56.58 -39.28
C GLY A 1037 20.09 -57.27 -39.19
N SER A 1038 21.17 -56.47 -39.16
CA SER A 1038 22.54 -56.99 -39.05
C SER A 1038 23.43 -56.06 -38.24
N ILE A 1039 24.43 -56.64 -37.59
CA ILE A 1039 25.48 -55.91 -36.87
C ILE A 1039 26.82 -56.51 -37.29
N LYS A 1040 27.78 -55.67 -37.69
CA LYS A 1040 29.15 -56.10 -38.03
C LYS A 1040 30.17 -55.04 -37.65
N ARG A 1041 31.41 -55.45 -37.46
CA ARG A 1041 32.56 -54.55 -37.35
C ARG A 1041 32.91 -53.99 -38.73
N ILE A 1042 33.27 -52.72 -38.78
CA ILE A 1042 33.79 -52.02 -39.97
C ILE A 1042 35.03 -51.21 -39.62
N GLU A 1043 35.77 -50.79 -40.65
CA GLU A 1043 36.91 -49.87 -40.54
C GLU A 1043 36.67 -48.62 -41.40
N GLY A 1044 37.29 -47.50 -41.02
CA GLY A 1044 37.22 -46.22 -41.75
C GLY A 1044 36.12 -45.26 -41.31
N ILE A 1045 35.22 -45.70 -40.41
CA ILE A 1045 34.28 -44.85 -39.68
C ILE A 1045 34.39 -45.24 -38.21
N SER A 1046 34.91 -44.34 -37.38
CA SER A 1046 35.06 -44.53 -35.93
C SER A 1046 35.03 -43.19 -35.20
N HIS A 1047 34.82 -43.25 -33.88
CA HIS A 1047 34.90 -42.10 -32.98
C HIS A 1047 36.35 -41.91 -32.52
N THR A 1048 37.00 -43.00 -32.10
CA THR A 1048 38.45 -43.08 -31.91
C THR A 1048 39.02 -44.27 -32.67
N GLY A 1049 40.35 -44.40 -32.75
CA GLY A 1049 40.96 -45.55 -33.44
C GLY A 1049 40.64 -45.62 -34.94
N GLN A 1050 40.35 -46.81 -35.46
CA GLN A 1050 40.08 -47.09 -36.88
C GLN A 1050 38.82 -47.93 -37.13
N ALA A 1051 38.19 -48.49 -36.08
CA ALA A 1051 37.08 -49.43 -36.21
C ALA A 1051 35.83 -48.99 -35.43
N ALA A 1052 34.67 -49.47 -35.86
CA ALA A 1052 33.41 -49.33 -35.14
C ALA A 1052 32.48 -50.51 -35.45
N LEU A 1053 31.37 -50.63 -34.74
CA LEU A 1053 30.26 -51.50 -35.12
C LEU A 1053 29.24 -50.71 -35.95
N VAL A 1054 28.78 -51.29 -37.06
CA VAL A 1054 27.62 -50.77 -37.79
C VAL A 1054 26.44 -51.71 -37.61
N ALA A 1055 25.32 -51.16 -37.13
CA ALA A 1055 24.02 -51.77 -37.09
C ALA A 1055 23.17 -51.26 -38.26
N LYS A 1056 22.43 -52.15 -38.93
CA LYS A 1056 21.57 -51.79 -40.07
C LYS A 1056 20.23 -52.52 -40.02
N GLY A 1057 19.14 -51.76 -40.12
CA GLY A 1057 17.77 -52.28 -40.22
C GLY A 1057 17.32 -53.15 -39.06
N LEU A 1058 17.79 -52.85 -37.85
CA LEU A 1058 17.42 -53.50 -36.59
C LEU A 1058 16.00 -53.13 -36.16
N ASP A 1059 15.18 -54.14 -35.86
CA ASP A 1059 14.00 -53.98 -35.03
C ASP A 1059 14.39 -53.77 -33.57
N ARG A 1060 15.29 -54.62 -33.06
CA ARG A 1060 15.96 -54.47 -31.77
C ARG A 1060 17.24 -55.31 -31.74
N GLY A 1061 18.33 -54.77 -31.26
CA GLY A 1061 19.60 -55.51 -31.15
C GLY A 1061 20.75 -54.65 -30.67
N GLY A 1062 21.96 -55.22 -30.64
CA GLY A 1062 23.18 -54.47 -30.34
C GLY A 1062 24.34 -55.37 -29.90
N PRO A 1063 25.47 -54.79 -29.48
CA PRO A 1063 26.57 -55.50 -28.83
C PRO A 1063 26.33 -55.69 -27.33
N PHE A 1064 26.78 -56.82 -26.79
CA PHE A 1064 26.87 -57.05 -25.35
C PHE A 1064 28.15 -57.79 -24.93
N GLN A 1065 28.57 -57.57 -23.68
CA GLN A 1065 29.70 -58.26 -23.07
C GLN A 1065 29.39 -58.57 -21.61
N THR A 1066 29.68 -59.80 -21.18
CA THR A 1066 29.50 -60.25 -19.80
C THR A 1066 30.86 -60.38 -19.10
N PHE A 1067 30.97 -59.83 -17.90
CA PHE A 1067 32.17 -59.88 -17.06
C PHE A 1067 31.78 -59.99 -15.58
N GLN A 1068 32.76 -60.23 -14.70
CA GLN A 1068 32.51 -60.32 -13.26
C GLN A 1068 32.00 -58.99 -12.72
N ALA A 1069 30.92 -59.05 -11.93
CA ALA A 1069 30.37 -57.88 -11.27
C ALA A 1069 31.24 -57.49 -10.06
N LYS A 1070 31.42 -56.20 -9.85
CA LYS A 1070 31.85 -55.66 -8.55
C LYS A 1070 30.74 -54.79 -7.99
N ALA A 1071 30.49 -54.92 -6.69
CA ALA A 1071 29.59 -54.03 -5.99
C ALA A 1071 30.17 -52.61 -5.90
N GLY A 1072 29.30 -51.61 -6.01
CA GLY A 1072 29.66 -50.19 -5.96
C GLY A 1072 29.46 -49.45 -7.28
N PRO A 1073 29.95 -48.19 -7.36
CA PRO A 1073 29.75 -47.32 -8.50
C PRO A 1073 30.34 -47.86 -9.81
N PHE A 1074 29.62 -47.64 -10.90
CA PHE A 1074 30.09 -47.82 -12.26
C PHE A 1074 29.69 -46.63 -13.13
N ALA A 1075 30.38 -46.48 -14.26
CA ALA A 1075 30.05 -45.52 -15.29
C ALA A 1075 30.30 -46.14 -16.66
N MET A 1076 29.38 -45.97 -17.60
CA MET A 1076 29.51 -46.39 -18.98
C MET A 1076 29.19 -45.26 -19.94
N ARG A 1077 29.84 -45.31 -21.09
CA ARG A 1077 29.65 -44.37 -22.19
C ARG A 1077 29.87 -45.14 -23.48
N ALA A 1078 29.01 -44.91 -24.47
CA ALA A 1078 29.20 -45.37 -25.83
C ALA A 1078 28.91 -44.21 -26.78
N TYR A 1079 29.64 -44.13 -27.87
CA TYR A 1079 29.41 -43.13 -28.91
C TYR A 1079 28.64 -43.77 -30.06
N PHE A 1080 27.69 -43.01 -30.61
CA PHE A 1080 26.94 -43.43 -31.77
C PHE A 1080 26.84 -42.32 -32.82
N ARG A 1081 26.72 -42.72 -34.07
CA ARG A 1081 26.56 -41.82 -35.21
C ARG A 1081 25.58 -42.41 -36.21
N ILE A 1082 24.78 -41.54 -36.85
CA ILE A 1082 24.03 -41.88 -38.06
C ILE A 1082 24.59 -41.09 -39.25
N PRO A 1083 24.39 -41.54 -40.50
CA PRO A 1083 24.78 -40.76 -41.66
C PRO A 1083 24.05 -39.41 -41.72
N ASP A 1084 24.78 -38.36 -42.11
CA ASP A 1084 24.26 -37.00 -42.18
C ASP A 1084 23.02 -36.91 -43.10
N GLY A 1085 21.97 -36.23 -42.65
CA GLY A 1085 20.74 -36.05 -43.41
C GLY A 1085 19.78 -37.25 -43.43
N VAL A 1086 20.08 -38.34 -42.71
CA VAL A 1086 19.16 -39.48 -42.57
C VAL A 1086 18.12 -39.19 -41.48
N ALA A 1087 16.85 -39.24 -41.86
CA ALA A 1087 15.74 -39.21 -40.90
C ALA A 1087 15.50 -40.61 -40.34
N THR A 1088 15.39 -40.73 -39.02
CA THR A 1088 15.09 -41.99 -38.34
C THR A 1088 14.26 -41.75 -37.09
N SER A 1089 13.37 -42.70 -36.79
CA SER A 1089 12.60 -42.77 -35.55
C SER A 1089 13.25 -43.67 -34.49
N GLY A 1090 14.40 -44.29 -34.82
CA GLY A 1090 15.06 -45.24 -33.95
C GLY A 1090 15.67 -44.60 -32.71
N THR A 1091 15.93 -45.45 -31.71
CA THR A 1091 16.48 -45.04 -30.42
C THR A 1091 17.67 -45.90 -30.01
N ILE A 1092 18.46 -45.37 -29.08
CA ILE A 1092 19.60 -46.04 -28.46
C ILE A 1092 19.53 -45.92 -26.93
N GLN A 1093 19.94 -46.98 -26.23
CA GLN A 1093 19.99 -47.05 -24.78
C GLN A 1093 21.17 -47.93 -24.35
N VAL A 1094 21.77 -47.66 -23.20
CA VAL A 1094 22.75 -48.55 -22.56
C VAL A 1094 22.14 -49.22 -21.33
N SER A 1095 22.51 -50.48 -21.09
CA SER A 1095 21.94 -51.24 -19.97
C SER A 1095 22.92 -52.22 -19.34
N VAL A 1096 22.61 -52.57 -18.09
CA VAL A 1096 23.37 -53.45 -17.23
C VAL A 1096 22.44 -54.53 -16.72
N ASN A 1097 22.57 -55.74 -17.26
CA ASN A 1097 21.90 -56.89 -16.66
C ASN A 1097 22.75 -57.38 -15.49
N LEU A 1098 22.12 -57.58 -14.32
CA LEU A 1098 22.74 -58.11 -13.12
C LEU A 1098 22.40 -59.60 -13.03
N LEU A 1099 23.41 -60.46 -12.90
CA LEU A 1099 23.26 -61.91 -12.98
C LEU A 1099 23.82 -62.62 -11.73
N ASP A 1100 23.17 -63.71 -11.35
CA ASP A 1100 23.62 -64.58 -10.26
C ASP A 1100 24.78 -65.51 -10.67
N ALA A 1101 25.21 -66.38 -9.75
CA ALA A 1101 26.29 -67.36 -10.00
C ALA A 1101 25.97 -68.35 -11.14
N ALA A 1102 24.70 -68.56 -11.46
CA ALA A 1102 24.24 -69.43 -12.54
C ALA A 1102 24.08 -68.69 -13.88
N GLY A 1103 24.35 -67.38 -13.92
CA GLY A 1103 24.15 -66.54 -15.11
C GLY A 1103 22.68 -66.21 -15.37
N ILE A 1104 21.81 -66.33 -14.37
CA ILE A 1104 20.40 -65.93 -14.48
C ILE A 1104 20.28 -64.45 -14.15
N ARG A 1105 19.57 -63.69 -14.98
CA ARG A 1105 19.31 -62.27 -14.74
C ARG A 1105 18.39 -62.08 -13.53
N ILE A 1106 18.88 -61.38 -12.53
CA ILE A 1106 18.19 -61.05 -11.28
C ILE A 1106 17.87 -59.55 -11.13
N GLY A 1107 18.43 -58.71 -11.99
CA GLY A 1107 18.14 -57.27 -12.05
C GLY A 1107 18.55 -56.65 -13.38
N ASN A 1108 18.12 -55.42 -13.62
CA ASN A 1108 18.48 -54.64 -14.79
C ASN A 1108 18.53 -53.15 -14.43
N LEU A 1109 19.61 -52.47 -14.82
CA LEU A 1109 19.76 -51.02 -14.71
C LEU A 1109 19.86 -50.43 -16.12
N LEU A 1110 19.13 -49.34 -16.36
CA LEU A 1110 18.89 -48.81 -17.70
C LEU A 1110 19.21 -47.30 -17.72
N SER A 1111 19.85 -46.83 -18.78
CA SER A 1111 19.94 -45.40 -19.07
C SER A 1111 18.61 -44.84 -19.55
N GLU A 1112 18.49 -43.51 -19.65
CA GLU A 1112 17.46 -42.91 -20.48
C GLU A 1112 17.62 -43.36 -21.95
N THR A 1113 16.50 -43.37 -22.68
CA THR A 1113 16.49 -43.70 -24.11
C THR A 1113 16.76 -42.43 -24.90
N LYS A 1114 17.74 -42.45 -25.80
CA LYS A 1114 18.10 -41.30 -26.64
C LYS A 1114 17.67 -41.52 -28.09
N PRO A 1115 17.05 -40.53 -28.76
CA PRO A 1115 16.72 -40.65 -30.17
C PRO A 1115 18.01 -40.66 -31.02
N LEU A 1116 18.06 -41.49 -32.05
CA LEU A 1116 19.22 -41.58 -32.95
C LEU A 1116 19.46 -40.28 -33.72
N SER A 1117 18.41 -39.47 -33.93
CA SER A 1117 18.49 -38.15 -34.55
C SER A 1117 19.39 -37.16 -33.78
N ALA A 1118 19.66 -37.42 -32.49
CA ALA A 1118 20.62 -36.65 -31.71
C ALA A 1118 22.06 -36.72 -32.26
N ALA A 1119 22.37 -37.70 -33.11
CA ALA A 1119 23.67 -37.86 -33.79
C ALA A 1119 23.63 -37.45 -35.27
N SER A 1120 22.73 -36.54 -35.65
CA SER A 1120 22.59 -36.06 -37.03
C SER A 1120 23.72 -35.13 -37.49
N GLN A 1121 24.52 -34.61 -36.55
CA GLN A 1121 25.68 -33.74 -36.79
C GLN A 1121 26.96 -34.33 -36.18
N GLY A 1122 27.24 -35.60 -36.48
CA GLY A 1122 28.46 -36.29 -36.02
C GLY A 1122 28.21 -37.30 -34.91
N TRP A 1123 29.24 -37.57 -34.10
CA TRP A 1123 29.15 -38.52 -32.99
C TRP A 1123 28.43 -37.90 -31.79
N SER A 1124 27.53 -38.68 -31.18
CA SER A 1124 26.86 -38.34 -29.93
C SER A 1124 27.11 -39.44 -28.90
N ALA A 1125 27.22 -39.07 -27.63
CA ALA A 1125 27.36 -40.03 -26.53
C ALA A 1125 26.00 -40.53 -26.02
N ILE A 1126 25.96 -41.77 -25.55
CA ILE A 1126 24.91 -42.37 -24.71
C ILE A 1126 25.58 -42.96 -23.46
N ASP A 1127 25.19 -42.44 -22.30
CA ASP A 1127 25.93 -42.63 -21.07
C ASP A 1127 25.04 -43.05 -19.92
N TYR A 1128 25.64 -43.71 -18.93
CA TYR A 1128 24.96 -44.06 -17.69
C TYR A 1128 25.99 -44.23 -16.57
N ALA A 1129 25.70 -43.68 -15.40
CA ALA A 1129 26.40 -44.03 -14.18
C ALA A 1129 25.37 -44.56 -13.16
N GLY A 1130 25.80 -45.47 -12.31
CA GLY A 1130 24.91 -46.14 -11.37
C GLY A 1130 25.68 -47.00 -10.39
N GLU A 1131 24.95 -47.70 -9.53
CA GLU A 1131 25.55 -48.56 -8.50
C GLU A 1131 25.14 -50.01 -8.71
N ILE A 1132 26.11 -50.91 -8.72
CA ILE A 1132 25.84 -52.35 -8.69
C ILE A 1132 25.70 -52.76 -7.22
N PRO A 1133 24.53 -53.27 -6.78
CA PRO A 1133 24.38 -53.77 -5.44
C PRO A 1133 25.12 -55.12 -5.29
N ALA A 1134 25.62 -55.41 -4.09
CA ALA A 1134 26.18 -56.73 -3.80
C ALA A 1134 25.11 -57.84 -3.85
N TYR A 1135 23.86 -57.51 -3.53
CA TYR A 1135 22.73 -58.44 -3.48
C TYR A 1135 21.45 -57.78 -4.03
N ILE A 1136 20.61 -58.59 -4.68
CA ILE A 1136 19.21 -58.24 -4.98
C ILE A 1136 18.33 -59.21 -4.17
N GLY A 1137 17.63 -58.67 -3.16
CA GLY A 1137 16.99 -59.49 -2.15
C GLY A 1137 18.05 -60.30 -1.37
N ALA A 1138 17.97 -61.63 -1.43
CA ALA A 1138 18.94 -62.53 -0.82
C ALA A 1138 19.97 -63.12 -1.81
N THR A 1139 19.90 -62.75 -3.09
CA THR A 1139 20.72 -63.34 -4.16
C THR A 1139 21.91 -62.43 -4.48
N GLU A 1140 23.12 -62.98 -4.44
CA GLU A 1140 24.35 -62.25 -4.75
C GLU A 1140 24.46 -61.94 -6.26
N VAL A 1141 24.89 -60.73 -6.59
CA VAL A 1141 25.22 -60.34 -7.96
C VAL A 1141 26.65 -60.79 -8.28
N LYS A 1142 26.80 -61.77 -9.18
CA LYS A 1142 28.12 -62.35 -9.56
C LYS A 1142 28.66 -61.85 -10.89
N PHE A 1143 27.78 -61.66 -11.86
CA PHE A 1143 28.16 -61.20 -13.19
C PHE A 1143 27.31 -60.01 -13.61
N THR A 1144 27.87 -59.26 -14.54
CA THR A 1144 27.22 -58.10 -15.15
C THR A 1144 27.35 -58.21 -16.65
N THR A 1145 26.26 -57.93 -17.37
CA THR A 1145 26.27 -57.83 -18.82
C THR A 1145 26.00 -56.38 -19.23
N PHE A 1146 27.01 -55.73 -19.79
CA PHE A 1146 26.88 -54.43 -20.45
C PHE A 1146 26.31 -54.64 -21.85
N VAL A 1147 25.22 -53.94 -22.17
CA VAL A 1147 24.53 -54.02 -23.46
C VAL A 1147 24.31 -52.61 -24.00
N VAL A 1148 24.68 -52.40 -25.26
CA VAL A 1148 24.16 -51.26 -26.05
C VAL A 1148 22.94 -51.77 -26.81
N VAL A 1149 21.81 -51.11 -26.68
CA VAL A 1149 20.53 -51.49 -27.26
C VAL A 1149 20.13 -50.44 -28.29
N ILE A 1150 20.01 -50.86 -29.55
CA ILE A 1150 19.50 -50.07 -30.66
C ILE A 1150 18.11 -50.63 -31.01
N HIS A 1151 17.14 -49.74 -31.18
CA HIS A 1151 15.75 -50.10 -31.41
C HIS A 1151 15.14 -49.29 -32.57
N GLY A 1152 14.33 -49.94 -33.38
CA GLY A 1152 13.42 -49.27 -34.33
C GLY A 1152 14.11 -48.57 -35.51
N THR A 1153 15.19 -49.11 -36.06
CA THR A 1153 15.85 -48.52 -37.25
C THR A 1153 15.18 -48.97 -38.55
N GLU A 1154 15.03 -48.04 -39.51
CA GLU A 1154 14.49 -48.34 -40.83
C GLU A 1154 15.46 -49.24 -41.64
N THR A 1155 14.95 -49.97 -42.63
CA THR A 1155 15.68 -51.07 -43.31
C THR A 1155 17.07 -50.68 -43.84
N GLU A 1156 17.26 -49.43 -44.26
CA GLU A 1156 18.53 -48.94 -44.81
C GLU A 1156 19.31 -48.01 -43.86
N THR A 1157 18.77 -47.68 -42.68
CA THR A 1157 19.41 -46.78 -41.73
C THR A 1157 20.60 -47.49 -41.07
N GLU A 1158 21.80 -46.92 -41.26
CA GLU A 1158 23.03 -47.35 -40.60
C GLU A 1158 23.22 -46.58 -39.30
N VAL A 1159 23.58 -47.29 -38.23
CA VAL A 1159 23.93 -46.73 -36.93
C VAL A 1159 25.32 -47.25 -36.57
N TYR A 1160 26.29 -46.34 -36.51
CA TYR A 1160 27.63 -46.65 -36.07
C TYR A 1160 27.70 -46.52 -34.55
N VAL A 1161 28.35 -47.48 -33.89
CA VAL A 1161 28.61 -47.48 -32.44
C VAL A 1161 30.09 -47.72 -32.22
N ASP A 1162 30.70 -46.89 -31.39
CA ASP A 1162 32.11 -46.96 -31.04
C ASP A 1162 32.33 -46.59 -29.56
N ASP A 1163 33.52 -46.88 -29.03
CA ASP A 1163 33.96 -46.53 -27.68
C ASP A 1163 32.98 -46.94 -26.58
N ALA A 1164 32.42 -48.15 -26.69
CA ALA A 1164 31.52 -48.72 -25.69
C ALA A 1164 32.32 -49.14 -24.45
N SER A 1165 32.47 -48.21 -23.51
CA SER A 1165 33.30 -48.32 -22.32
C SER A 1165 32.45 -48.50 -21.05
N PHE A 1166 32.92 -49.35 -20.14
CA PHE A 1166 32.35 -49.60 -18.83
C PHE A 1166 33.46 -49.54 -17.78
N HIS A 1167 33.35 -48.62 -16.83
CA HIS A 1167 34.36 -48.33 -15.81
C HIS A 1167 33.83 -48.65 -14.41
N GLN A 1168 34.71 -49.18 -13.57
CA GLN A 1168 34.53 -49.35 -12.12
C GLN A 1168 35.87 -49.14 -11.42
N LEU A 1169 35.83 -48.88 -10.12
CA LEU A 1169 37.05 -48.77 -9.31
C LEU A 1169 37.82 -50.10 -9.25
N ALA A 1170 39.15 -49.99 -9.32
CA ALA A 1170 40.05 -51.08 -8.95
C ALA A 1170 40.07 -51.20 -7.41
N ASN A 1171 40.28 -52.41 -6.89
CA ASN A 1171 40.39 -52.63 -5.45
C ASN A 1171 41.67 -52.01 -4.89
#